data_AF-A0A9P7YH85-F1
#
_entry.id   AF-A0A9P7YH85-F1
#
_cell.length_a   1.000
_cell.length_b   1.000
_cell.length_c   1.000
_cell.angle_alpha   90.00
_cell.angle_beta   90.00
_cell.angle_gamma   90.00
#
_symmetry.space_group_name_H-M   'P 1'
#
loop_
_entity.id
_entity.type
_entity.pdbx_description
1 polymer ?
#
loop_
_entity_poly.entity_id
_entity_poly.type
_entity_poly.pdbx_seq_one_letter_code
_entity_poly.pdbx_strand_id
1 'polypeptide(L)'
;MAPASEEASSSATNSGYQSISSNPHSTLEDEAPRSSEARRRSDARRFIASHVNEGQNFTFRGVLVGLGVGLIICFSNMYFGLQTGWVSSMSMPSSLIGFAFFKTLAKHLDLPFTPVENVLVQSVAGSMGTMPLGCGFVGVMPAMSYMLKKEEGGPIFLSLWMLILWALGLCFFGVVFAVPLRRQVIIREKLKFPSGTATALMIRVLHGEGVKSGNTSEVAVSRDRDQPMLGNNDEDDQPDVEPDKSHQSAWKSNVRLLVISFGVSGTYTLATYFFPILRNLPIFGSKLATVWLWTLNPSLAYVGQGIIMGPATTMHMLLGAVVGWGILSPLAKTRGWAPGPVSDWETGSKGWIVWISLAIMLADSIISLGYIAFRPIVVNRDRYIDDVRRIYKKGEWKGLLGIGGRSKRGYARVIGDEDTPTPLEESTSSTQSEQSLSENEIKDLPEPDAPPEHLVNNRTVWIGLLLSIGFCIVTVRIVFGNLVPIYANILAVLVALVLSIMGVRALGETDLNPVSGISKLAQLFFAVIIPSSNKNAVLINLVAGAVSESGALQAGDLMQDLKTGHLLGAAPNAQFWGQIIGSTVGAVVSALIYRLYTSVYDIPGSLFQVPTGYVWIFTARLVTGKGLPPFAAQWAAGAAIIFGITTIIRILNTGKKWHPWIPGGIAVAVGMYNVPSFTLARAMGGFINYYWKSYRRREETPIVILASGLILGEGVVSIVNLLLASARVPHL
;
A
#
# COMPACT_ATOMS: atom_id res chain seq x y z
N MET A 1 -63.68 13.18 -56.26
CA MET A 1 -64.87 12.61 -55.58
C MET A 1 -64.99 13.33 -54.25
N ALA A 2 -66.00 14.20 -54.14
CA ALA A 2 -66.35 15.03 -52.97
C ALA A 2 -67.17 14.19 -51.94
N PRO A 3 -67.72 14.70 -50.81
CA PRO A 3 -67.91 16.13 -50.44
C PRO A 3 -67.88 16.55 -48.93
N ALA A 4 -68.03 17.89 -48.74
CA ALA A 4 -68.82 18.64 -47.72
C ALA A 4 -68.40 18.62 -46.23
N SER A 5 -68.54 19.65 -45.38
CA SER A 5 -69.21 20.99 -45.35
C SER A 5 -68.71 21.75 -44.08
N GLU A 6 -68.38 23.05 -44.10
CA GLU A 6 -69.16 24.22 -43.54
C GLU A 6 -69.70 24.03 -42.09
N GLU A 7 -69.66 24.95 -41.11
CA GLU A 7 -69.60 26.43 -41.07
C GLU A 7 -69.47 26.94 -39.60
N ALA A 8 -68.84 28.12 -39.42
CA ALA A 8 -69.14 29.25 -38.47
C ALA A 8 -69.29 29.02 -36.92
N SER A 9 -69.05 29.95 -35.98
CA SER A 9 -69.03 31.42 -35.98
C SER A 9 -68.42 32.03 -34.67
N SER A 10 -67.82 33.22 -34.81
CA SER A 10 -67.87 34.44 -33.94
C SER A 10 -67.48 34.35 -32.44
N SER A 11 -66.36 34.93 -31.99
CA SER A 11 -66.07 36.37 -31.74
C SER A 11 -66.78 37.00 -30.52
N ALA A 12 -65.99 37.46 -29.54
CA ALA A 12 -65.85 38.88 -29.14
C ALA A 12 -65.60 39.11 -27.63
N THR A 13 -64.46 39.75 -27.33
CA THR A 13 -64.25 40.89 -26.37
C THR A 13 -64.53 40.68 -24.87
N ASN A 14 -63.78 41.22 -23.89
CA ASN A 14 -63.02 42.46 -23.86
C ASN A 14 -62.05 42.55 -22.66
N SER A 15 -60.92 43.22 -22.90
CA SER A 15 -60.11 44.14 -22.06
C SER A 15 -59.81 43.90 -20.56
N GLY A 16 -58.53 44.08 -20.20
CA GLY A 16 -58.20 44.72 -18.92
C GLY A 16 -56.73 44.66 -18.47
N TYR A 17 -55.96 45.68 -18.86
CA TYR A 17 -54.75 46.24 -18.21
C TYR A 17 -53.36 45.62 -18.42
N GLN A 18 -52.52 46.41 -19.11
CA GLN A 18 -51.06 46.41 -19.07
C GLN A 18 -50.54 47.07 -17.77
N SER A 19 -49.46 46.54 -17.21
CA SER A 19 -48.40 47.35 -16.60
C SER A 19 -47.03 46.78 -16.95
N ILE A 20 -46.14 47.68 -17.38
CA ILE A 20 -44.75 47.43 -17.76
C ILE A 20 -43.86 47.69 -16.53
N SER A 21 -42.71 47.02 -16.53
CA SER A 21 -41.53 47.12 -15.63
C SER A 21 -41.60 46.14 -14.45
N SER A 22 -40.56 45.38 -14.13
CA SER A 22 -39.14 45.54 -14.41
C SER A 22 -38.44 44.17 -14.28
N ASN A 23 -37.42 43.94 -15.11
CA ASN A 23 -36.40 42.92 -14.83
C ASN A 23 -35.67 43.26 -13.53
N PRO A 24 -35.28 42.23 -12.77
CA PRO A 24 -33.90 42.16 -12.33
C PRO A 24 -33.24 40.87 -12.81
N HIS A 25 -32.01 41.02 -13.30
CA HIS A 25 -31.01 39.97 -13.46
C HIS A 25 -30.82 39.13 -12.19
N SER A 26 -30.14 37.97 -12.35
CA SER A 26 -29.70 36.95 -11.37
C SER A 26 -30.67 35.77 -11.28
N THR A 27 -30.30 34.49 -11.40
CA THR A 27 -29.01 33.78 -11.47
C THR A 27 -29.35 32.38 -11.99
N LEU A 28 -28.84 32.00 -13.17
CA LEU A 28 -28.86 30.61 -13.64
C LEU A 28 -27.59 29.92 -13.14
N GLU A 29 -27.44 29.79 -11.84
CA GLU A 29 -26.43 28.94 -11.20
C GLU A 29 -27.10 28.26 -10.00
N ASP A 30 -26.77 26.98 -9.77
CA ASP A 30 -27.02 26.18 -8.55
C ASP A 30 -28.19 25.15 -8.44
N GLU A 31 -28.58 24.45 -9.51
CA GLU A 31 -29.29 23.14 -9.37
C GLU A 31 -28.47 21.90 -9.79
N ALA A 32 -27.22 22.06 -10.21
CA ALA A 32 -26.42 20.98 -10.79
C ALA A 32 -25.72 19.95 -9.84
N PRO A 33 -25.51 20.16 -8.52
CA PRO A 33 -24.76 19.16 -7.73
C PRO A 33 -25.59 17.93 -7.28
N ARG A 34 -26.87 18.13 -6.93
CA ARG A 34 -27.64 17.16 -6.12
C ARG A 34 -28.24 15.99 -6.92
N SER A 35 -28.63 16.22 -8.17
CA SER A 35 -29.09 15.15 -9.09
C SER A 35 -27.94 14.23 -9.53
N SER A 36 -26.70 14.75 -9.57
CA SER A 36 -25.52 14.01 -9.99
C SER A 36 -25.13 12.89 -9.01
N GLU A 37 -25.29 13.11 -7.70
CA GLU A 37 -24.87 12.13 -6.69
C GLU A 37 -25.89 10.98 -6.57
N ALA A 38 -27.18 11.28 -6.65
CA ALA A 38 -28.24 10.27 -6.72
C ALA A 38 -28.08 9.38 -7.97
N ARG A 39 -27.78 10.00 -9.12
CA ARG A 39 -27.50 9.29 -10.38
C ARG A 39 -26.25 8.41 -10.26
N ARG A 40 -25.14 8.93 -9.74
CA ARG A 40 -23.90 8.15 -9.46
C ARG A 40 -24.15 6.96 -8.53
N ARG A 41 -25.01 7.10 -7.51
CA ARG A 41 -25.35 5.99 -6.60
C ARG A 41 -26.22 4.94 -7.26
N SER A 42 -27.18 5.36 -8.08
CA SER A 42 -28.00 4.44 -8.90
C SER A 42 -27.13 3.67 -9.90
N ASP A 43 -26.22 4.37 -10.58
CA ASP A 43 -25.28 3.77 -11.54
C ASP A 43 -24.30 2.82 -10.85
N ALA A 44 -23.78 3.17 -9.67
CA ALA A 44 -22.94 2.28 -8.87
C ALA A 44 -23.69 1.01 -8.42
N ARG A 45 -24.96 1.12 -8.03
CA ARG A 45 -25.81 -0.04 -7.70
C ARG A 45 -26.04 -0.92 -8.92
N ARG A 46 -26.34 -0.32 -10.06
CA ARG A 46 -26.58 -1.03 -11.32
C ARG A 46 -25.30 -1.70 -11.83
N PHE A 47 -24.15 -1.05 -11.66
CA PHE A 47 -22.83 -1.62 -11.96
C PHE A 47 -22.51 -2.83 -11.08
N ILE A 48 -22.63 -2.69 -9.75
CA ILE A 48 -22.40 -3.81 -8.83
C ILE A 48 -23.39 -4.95 -9.14
N ALA A 49 -24.68 -4.67 -9.28
CA ALA A 49 -25.69 -5.69 -9.55
C ALA A 49 -25.50 -6.42 -10.90
N SER A 50 -25.02 -5.73 -11.94
CA SER A 50 -24.74 -6.37 -13.24
C SER A 50 -23.52 -7.29 -13.20
N HIS A 51 -22.47 -6.91 -12.46
CA HIS A 51 -21.22 -7.68 -12.40
C HIS A 51 -21.24 -8.76 -11.30
N VAL A 52 -22.19 -8.71 -10.36
CA VAL A 52 -22.37 -9.73 -9.30
C VAL A 52 -22.66 -11.13 -9.87
N ASN A 53 -23.32 -11.22 -11.01
CA ASN A 53 -23.64 -12.48 -11.70
C ASN A 53 -22.59 -12.91 -12.74
N GLU A 54 -21.56 -12.10 -12.98
CA GLU A 54 -20.55 -12.36 -14.00
C GLU A 54 -19.32 -13.07 -13.41
N GLY A 55 -19.41 -14.39 -13.29
CA GLY A 55 -18.27 -15.27 -13.04
C GLY A 55 -18.11 -15.80 -11.61
N GLN A 56 -17.47 -16.97 -11.50
CA GLN A 56 -17.12 -17.55 -10.21
C GLN A 56 -16.05 -16.70 -9.53
N ASN A 57 -16.41 -16.00 -8.44
CA ASN A 57 -15.50 -15.14 -7.68
C ASN A 57 -14.38 -15.94 -6.96
N PHE A 58 -14.66 -17.18 -6.61
CA PHE A 58 -13.70 -18.09 -5.97
C PHE A 58 -13.54 -19.35 -6.82
N THR A 59 -12.36 -19.55 -7.41
CA THR A 59 -12.09 -20.71 -8.27
C THR A 59 -10.84 -21.46 -7.79
N PHE A 60 -10.88 -22.78 -7.87
CA PHE A 60 -9.73 -23.62 -7.50
C PHE A 60 -8.54 -23.38 -8.44
N ARG A 61 -8.80 -23.26 -9.75
CA ARG A 61 -7.77 -22.96 -10.75
C ARG A 61 -7.12 -21.59 -10.51
N GLY A 62 -7.90 -20.57 -10.12
CA GLY A 62 -7.39 -19.25 -9.79
C GLY A 62 -6.48 -19.27 -8.55
N VAL A 63 -6.86 -20.04 -7.51
CA VAL A 63 -6.01 -20.25 -6.33
C VAL A 63 -4.70 -20.94 -6.70
N LEU A 64 -4.73 -22.02 -7.50
CA LEU A 64 -3.51 -22.73 -7.90
C LEU A 64 -2.55 -21.85 -8.70
N VAL A 65 -3.06 -21.11 -9.68
CA VAL A 65 -2.24 -20.17 -10.48
C VAL A 65 -1.73 -19.04 -9.59
N GLY A 66 -2.56 -18.50 -8.70
CA GLY A 66 -2.18 -17.49 -7.72
C GLY A 66 -1.04 -17.96 -6.82
N LEU A 67 -1.07 -19.19 -6.32
CA LEU A 67 0.01 -19.78 -5.53
C LEU A 67 1.29 -19.97 -6.36
N GLY A 68 1.18 -20.39 -7.63
CA GLY A 68 2.32 -20.52 -8.53
C GLY A 68 3.02 -19.18 -8.81
N VAL A 69 2.24 -18.14 -9.09
CA VAL A 69 2.76 -16.77 -9.26
C VAL A 69 3.32 -16.22 -7.94
N GLY A 70 2.61 -16.46 -6.83
CA GLY A 70 3.04 -16.07 -5.49
C GLY A 70 4.37 -16.71 -5.08
N LEU A 71 4.64 -17.95 -5.48
CA LEU A 71 5.92 -18.63 -5.24
C LEU A 71 7.10 -17.88 -5.90
N ILE A 72 6.93 -17.48 -7.16
CA ILE A 72 7.95 -16.71 -7.90
C ILE A 72 8.22 -15.36 -7.21
N ILE A 73 7.15 -14.67 -6.80
CA ILE A 73 7.26 -13.38 -6.11
C ILE A 73 7.91 -13.56 -4.73
N CYS A 74 7.58 -14.64 -4.01
CA CYS A 74 8.14 -14.95 -2.70
C CYS A 74 9.66 -15.13 -2.76
N PHE A 75 10.18 -15.89 -3.74
CA PHE A 75 11.62 -16.00 -3.98
C PHE A 75 12.26 -14.64 -4.29
N SER A 76 11.64 -13.88 -5.18
CA SER A 76 12.13 -12.55 -5.58
C SER A 76 12.20 -11.60 -4.37
N ASN A 77 11.15 -11.56 -3.57
CA ASN A 77 11.06 -10.69 -2.39
C ASN A 77 11.98 -11.14 -1.26
N MET A 78 12.23 -12.44 -1.08
CA MET A 78 13.26 -12.91 -0.15
C MET A 78 14.65 -12.44 -0.58
N TYR A 79 14.99 -12.59 -1.87
CA TYR A 79 16.26 -12.16 -2.44
C TYR A 79 16.49 -10.66 -2.25
N PHE A 80 15.58 -9.81 -2.74
CA PHE A 80 15.71 -8.36 -2.64
C PHE A 80 15.61 -7.83 -1.21
N GLY A 81 14.80 -8.50 -0.37
CA GLY A 81 14.64 -8.16 1.04
C GLY A 81 15.92 -8.41 1.84
N LEU A 82 16.55 -9.58 1.70
CA LEU A 82 17.82 -9.87 2.36
C LEU A 82 18.98 -9.01 1.81
N GLN A 83 18.94 -8.68 0.52
CA GLN A 83 20.02 -7.92 -0.13
C GLN A 83 19.96 -6.43 0.18
N THR A 84 18.77 -5.83 0.09
CA THR A 84 18.58 -4.37 0.12
C THR A 84 17.54 -3.88 1.11
N GLY A 85 16.83 -4.78 1.79
CA GLY A 85 15.78 -4.42 2.72
C GLY A 85 14.45 -4.00 2.09
N TRP A 86 14.28 -4.20 0.77
CA TRP A 86 13.09 -3.78 0.03
C TRP A 86 12.27 -4.98 -0.48
N VAL A 87 10.96 -4.88 -0.35
CA VAL A 87 9.96 -5.88 -0.76
C VAL A 87 8.79 -5.15 -1.42
N SER A 88 8.15 -5.78 -2.43
CA SER A 88 6.97 -5.22 -3.11
C SER A 88 5.81 -6.20 -3.13
N SER A 89 4.59 -5.68 -3.05
CA SER A 89 3.35 -6.44 -3.16
C SER A 89 3.10 -7.00 -4.57
N MET A 90 3.71 -6.43 -5.61
CA MET A 90 3.66 -6.92 -7.00
C MET A 90 2.24 -7.25 -7.50
N SER A 91 1.21 -6.52 -7.07
CA SER A 91 -0.21 -6.80 -7.40
C SER A 91 -0.50 -6.70 -8.90
N MET A 92 -0.11 -5.61 -9.55
CA MET A 92 -0.23 -5.41 -11.01
C MET A 92 0.49 -6.50 -11.82
N PRO A 93 1.78 -6.80 -11.57
CA PRO A 93 2.42 -7.92 -12.26
C PRO A 93 1.79 -9.28 -11.97
N SER A 94 1.24 -9.50 -10.77
CA SER A 94 0.56 -10.76 -10.45
C SER A 94 -0.67 -10.98 -11.34
N SER A 95 -1.51 -9.95 -11.51
CA SER A 95 -2.69 -10.03 -12.38
C SER A 95 -2.31 -10.18 -13.86
N LEU A 96 -1.21 -9.54 -14.26
CA LEU A 96 -0.63 -9.63 -15.60
C LEU A 96 -0.20 -11.06 -15.94
N ILE A 97 0.57 -11.70 -15.05
CA ILE A 97 1.06 -13.07 -15.23
C ILE A 97 -0.10 -14.06 -15.18
N GLY A 98 -1.03 -13.88 -14.22
CA GLY A 98 -2.23 -14.70 -14.12
C GLY A 98 -3.02 -14.69 -15.43
N PHE A 99 -3.31 -13.50 -15.95
CA PHE A 99 -3.99 -13.37 -17.24
C PHE A 99 -3.20 -13.97 -18.41
N ALA A 100 -1.89 -13.78 -18.48
CA ALA A 100 -1.05 -14.37 -19.52
C ALA A 100 -1.10 -15.91 -19.50
N PHE A 101 -1.10 -16.52 -18.31
CA PHE A 101 -1.23 -17.96 -18.13
C PHE A 101 -2.57 -18.48 -18.67
N PHE A 102 -3.69 -17.94 -18.17
CA PHE A 102 -5.01 -18.37 -18.59
C PHE A 102 -5.30 -18.09 -20.06
N LYS A 103 -4.78 -16.98 -20.61
CA LYS A 103 -4.92 -16.67 -22.03
C LYS A 103 -4.15 -17.63 -22.93
N THR A 104 -3.00 -18.11 -22.49
CA THR A 104 -2.22 -19.12 -23.22
C THR A 104 -2.94 -20.48 -23.20
N LEU A 105 -3.57 -20.81 -22.08
CA LEU A 105 -4.35 -22.04 -21.92
C LEU A 105 -5.81 -21.92 -22.38
N ALA A 106 -6.25 -20.76 -22.89
CA ALA A 106 -7.65 -20.49 -23.21
C ALA A 106 -8.31 -21.55 -24.13
N LYS A 107 -7.54 -22.15 -25.05
CA LYS A 107 -8.02 -23.22 -25.94
C LYS A 107 -8.34 -24.54 -25.22
N HIS A 108 -7.82 -24.73 -24.01
CA HIS A 108 -7.95 -25.95 -23.21
C HIS A 108 -8.79 -25.73 -21.94
N LEU A 109 -9.45 -24.57 -21.82
CA LEU A 109 -10.26 -24.22 -20.65
C LEU A 109 -11.74 -24.24 -21.04
N ASP A 110 -12.53 -25.00 -20.31
CA ASP A 110 -13.98 -25.08 -20.54
C ASP A 110 -14.71 -23.78 -20.15
N LEU A 111 -14.14 -23.02 -19.21
CA LEU A 111 -14.71 -21.77 -18.70
C LEU A 111 -13.78 -20.58 -19.00
N PRO A 112 -14.30 -19.43 -19.44
CA PRO A 112 -13.50 -18.24 -19.69
C PRO A 112 -12.88 -17.71 -18.39
N PHE A 113 -11.73 -17.06 -18.50
CA PHE A 113 -11.07 -16.39 -17.39
C PHE A 113 -11.65 -14.98 -17.23
N THR A 114 -12.25 -14.69 -16.07
CA THR A 114 -12.98 -13.45 -15.83
C THR A 114 -12.14 -12.41 -15.07
N PRO A 115 -12.50 -11.11 -15.13
CA PRO A 115 -11.82 -10.07 -14.34
C PRO A 115 -11.84 -10.35 -12.84
N VAL A 116 -12.97 -10.84 -12.32
CA VAL A 116 -13.12 -11.18 -10.89
C VAL A 116 -12.25 -12.37 -10.48
N GLU A 117 -12.06 -13.35 -11.36
CA GLU A 117 -11.13 -14.46 -11.13
C GLU A 117 -9.67 -13.98 -11.15
N ASN A 118 -9.35 -12.98 -11.98
CA ASN A 118 -8.03 -12.35 -11.98
C ASN A 118 -7.71 -11.60 -10.68
N VAL A 119 -8.72 -10.95 -10.09
CA VAL A 119 -8.60 -10.38 -8.74
C VAL A 119 -8.24 -11.46 -7.72
N LEU A 120 -8.89 -12.62 -7.77
CA LEU A 120 -8.55 -13.74 -6.88
C LEU A 120 -7.10 -14.20 -7.05
N VAL A 121 -6.65 -14.39 -8.30
CA VAL A 121 -5.24 -14.76 -8.61
C VAL A 121 -4.27 -13.74 -8.02
N GLN A 122 -4.55 -12.46 -8.22
CA GLN A 122 -3.76 -11.36 -7.71
C GLN A 122 -3.71 -11.32 -6.18
N SER A 123 -4.84 -11.53 -5.50
CA SER A 123 -4.90 -11.54 -4.04
C SER A 123 -4.13 -12.71 -3.42
N VAL A 124 -4.27 -13.91 -3.99
CA VAL A 124 -3.53 -15.09 -3.53
C VAL A 124 -2.02 -14.91 -3.76
N ALA A 125 -1.63 -14.44 -4.95
CA ALA A 125 -0.22 -14.24 -5.30
C ALA A 125 0.44 -13.14 -4.47
N GLY A 126 -0.24 -11.99 -4.31
CA GLY A 126 0.27 -10.85 -3.55
C GLY A 126 0.49 -11.19 -2.08
N SER A 127 -0.51 -11.79 -1.44
CA SER A 127 -0.42 -12.20 -0.02
C SER A 127 0.68 -13.23 0.24
N MET A 128 0.83 -14.24 -0.63
CA MET A 128 1.93 -15.19 -0.55
C MET A 128 3.30 -14.50 -0.75
N GLY A 129 3.37 -13.59 -1.72
CA GLY A 129 4.59 -12.90 -2.12
C GLY A 129 5.13 -11.94 -1.07
N THR A 130 4.28 -11.34 -0.22
CA THR A 130 4.71 -10.37 0.82
C THR A 130 5.09 -11.01 2.15
N MET A 131 4.87 -12.32 2.35
CA MET A 131 5.21 -13.03 3.59
C MET A 131 6.70 -13.00 3.99
N PRO A 132 7.70 -12.90 3.09
CA PRO A 132 9.09 -12.68 3.51
C PRO A 132 9.27 -11.43 4.41
N LEU A 133 8.50 -10.37 4.14
CA LEU A 133 8.45 -9.18 4.99
C LEU A 133 7.52 -9.38 6.18
N GLY A 134 6.29 -9.84 5.93
CA GLY A 134 5.27 -9.98 6.99
C GLY A 134 5.67 -10.90 8.14
N CYS A 135 6.42 -11.97 7.85
CA CYS A 135 6.92 -12.89 8.88
C CYS A 135 8.29 -12.46 9.46
N GLY A 136 8.85 -11.33 9.01
CA GLY A 136 10.11 -10.77 9.50
C GLY A 136 11.38 -11.49 9.01
N PHE A 137 11.31 -12.33 7.97
CA PHE A 137 12.47 -13.10 7.47
C PHE A 137 13.56 -12.24 6.83
N VAL A 138 13.21 -11.04 6.34
CA VAL A 138 14.16 -10.12 5.71
C VAL A 138 14.77 -9.09 6.70
N GLY A 139 14.33 -9.11 7.97
CA GLY A 139 14.73 -8.10 8.97
C GLY A 139 14.89 -8.69 10.37
N VAL A 140 13.77 -8.97 11.04
CA VAL A 140 13.74 -9.38 12.45
C VAL A 140 14.43 -10.73 12.67
N MET A 141 14.17 -11.74 11.82
CA MET A 141 14.82 -13.06 11.98
C MET A 141 16.34 -12.97 11.83
N PRO A 142 16.89 -12.35 10.77
CA PRO A 142 18.33 -12.09 10.70
C PRO A 142 18.89 -11.30 11.89
N ALA A 143 18.16 -10.30 12.38
CA ALA A 143 18.57 -9.52 13.55
C ALA A 143 18.72 -10.40 14.79
N MET A 144 17.77 -11.30 15.04
CA MET A 144 17.82 -12.22 16.18
C MET A 144 18.86 -13.34 16.02
N SER A 145 19.01 -13.87 14.80
CA SER A 145 19.93 -14.99 14.54
C SER A 145 21.39 -14.56 14.44
N TYR A 146 21.68 -13.38 13.91
CA TYR A 146 23.06 -12.99 13.58
C TYR A 146 23.55 -11.73 14.30
N MET A 147 22.65 -10.88 14.80
CA MET A 147 23.04 -9.56 15.35
C MET A 147 22.83 -9.42 16.86
N LEU A 148 22.01 -10.29 17.46
CA LEU A 148 21.72 -10.28 18.90
C LEU A 148 22.95 -10.79 19.70
N LYS A 149 23.42 -10.00 20.66
CA LYS A 149 24.63 -10.30 21.45
C LYS A 149 24.35 -11.34 22.54
N LYS A 150 25.39 -12.03 23.02
CA LYS A 150 25.31 -13.00 24.14
C LYS A 150 24.75 -12.39 25.43
N GLU A 151 25.08 -11.14 25.69
CA GLU A 151 24.55 -10.37 26.82
C GLU A 151 23.05 -10.08 26.69
N GLU A 152 22.49 -10.08 25.46
CA GLU A 152 21.08 -9.81 25.13
C GLU A 152 20.23 -11.09 25.04
N GLY A 153 20.82 -12.24 25.36
CA GLY A 153 20.16 -13.55 25.22
C GLY A 153 20.23 -14.16 23.81
N GLY A 154 21.11 -13.64 22.94
CA GLY A 154 21.35 -14.19 21.60
C GLY A 154 22.70 -14.89 21.42
N PRO A 155 23.03 -15.34 20.20
CA PRO A 155 22.17 -15.43 19.02
C PRO A 155 21.06 -16.48 19.16
N ILE A 156 19.93 -16.27 18.49
CA ILE A 156 18.80 -17.22 18.50
C ILE A 156 18.62 -17.84 17.12
N PHE A 157 18.95 -19.12 17.01
CA PHE A 157 18.74 -19.91 15.81
C PHE A 157 17.49 -20.78 15.98
N LEU A 158 16.42 -20.41 15.28
CA LEU A 158 15.20 -21.20 15.25
C LEU A 158 15.34 -22.37 14.28
N SER A 159 14.81 -23.53 14.67
CA SER A 159 14.64 -24.66 13.76
C SER A 159 13.62 -24.31 12.67
N LEU A 160 13.63 -25.04 11.54
CA LEU A 160 12.67 -24.83 10.45
C LEU A 160 11.22 -24.89 10.95
N TRP A 161 10.89 -25.87 11.79
CA TRP A 161 9.56 -26.00 12.37
C TRP A 161 9.16 -24.81 13.25
N MET A 162 10.11 -24.24 13.99
CA MET A 162 9.87 -23.03 14.78
C MET A 162 9.69 -21.79 13.90
N LEU A 163 10.42 -21.68 12.78
CA LEU A 163 10.24 -20.60 11.80
C LEU A 163 8.86 -20.68 11.15
N ILE A 164 8.42 -21.88 10.77
CA ILE A 164 7.08 -22.12 10.21
C ILE A 164 6.01 -21.76 11.25
N LEU A 165 6.16 -22.23 12.49
CA LEU A 165 5.19 -21.96 13.55
C LEU A 165 5.08 -20.46 13.86
N TRP A 166 6.23 -19.76 13.91
CA TRP A 166 6.31 -18.30 14.03
C TRP A 166 5.58 -17.59 12.89
N ALA A 167 5.87 -17.97 11.65
CA ALA A 167 5.28 -17.37 10.46
C ALA A 167 3.75 -17.56 10.42
N LEU A 168 3.28 -18.77 10.72
CA LEU A 168 1.84 -19.09 10.81
C LEU A 168 1.16 -18.29 11.91
N GLY A 169 1.80 -18.13 13.07
CA GLY A 169 1.27 -17.34 14.18
C GLY A 169 0.96 -15.89 13.78
N LEU A 170 1.83 -15.32 12.96
CA LEU A 170 1.76 -13.93 12.54
C LEU A 170 0.82 -13.67 11.36
N CYS A 171 0.48 -14.68 10.55
CA CYS A 171 -0.05 -14.47 9.19
C CYS A 171 -1.58 -14.22 9.07
N PHE A 172 -2.32 -14.22 10.19
CA PHE A 172 -3.79 -14.27 10.17
C PHE A 172 -4.49 -13.06 10.77
N PHE A 173 -4.08 -12.59 11.95
CA PHE A 173 -4.88 -11.63 12.71
C PHE A 173 -5.03 -10.29 11.99
N GLY A 174 -4.02 -9.86 11.23
CA GLY A 174 -4.08 -8.63 10.42
C GLY A 174 -5.09 -8.75 9.28
N VAL A 175 -5.13 -9.89 8.58
CA VAL A 175 -6.10 -10.17 7.51
C VAL A 175 -7.53 -10.13 8.07
N VAL A 176 -7.80 -10.82 9.18
CA VAL A 176 -9.15 -10.86 9.76
C VAL A 176 -9.55 -9.49 10.31
N PHE A 177 -8.63 -8.77 10.94
CA PHE A 177 -8.88 -7.42 11.46
C PHE A 177 -9.15 -6.38 10.38
N ALA A 178 -8.62 -6.57 9.16
CA ALA A 178 -8.88 -5.65 8.06
C ALA A 178 -10.34 -5.68 7.57
N VAL A 179 -11.03 -6.82 7.64
CA VAL A 179 -12.41 -6.99 7.15
C VAL A 179 -13.37 -5.88 7.62
N PRO A 180 -13.49 -5.57 8.93
CA PRO A 180 -14.37 -4.49 9.40
C PRO A 180 -13.92 -3.10 8.93
N LEU A 181 -12.63 -2.89 8.65
CA LEU A 181 -12.11 -1.60 8.18
C LEU A 181 -12.60 -1.27 6.77
N ARG A 182 -12.88 -2.27 5.92
CA ARG A 182 -13.37 -2.10 4.54
C ARG A 182 -14.54 -1.13 4.45
N ARG A 183 -15.56 -1.31 5.30
CA ARG A 183 -16.77 -0.47 5.28
C ARG A 183 -16.44 0.99 5.56
N GLN A 184 -15.49 1.23 6.46
CA GLN A 184 -15.10 2.58 6.82
C GLN A 184 -14.23 3.21 5.73
N VAL A 185 -13.16 2.53 5.30
CA VAL A 185 -12.12 3.13 4.44
C VAL A 185 -12.43 3.09 2.94
N ILE A 186 -13.14 2.06 2.46
CA ILE A 186 -13.44 1.89 1.04
C ILE A 186 -14.84 2.41 0.69
N ILE A 187 -15.85 2.08 1.50
CA ILE A 187 -17.25 2.41 1.19
C ILE A 187 -17.60 3.84 1.63
N ARG A 188 -17.37 4.16 2.90
CA ARG A 188 -17.73 5.46 3.49
C ARG A 188 -16.74 6.56 3.13
N GLU A 189 -15.47 6.38 3.50
CA GLU A 189 -14.42 7.38 3.29
C GLU A 189 -13.95 7.44 1.83
N LYS A 190 -14.22 6.38 1.03
CA LYS A 190 -13.83 6.28 -0.39
C LYS A 190 -12.36 6.63 -0.63
N LEU A 191 -11.49 6.17 0.27
CA LEU A 191 -10.06 6.38 0.12
C LEU A 191 -9.57 5.86 -1.23
N LYS A 192 -8.53 6.51 -1.76
CA LYS A 192 -8.09 6.31 -3.14
C LYS A 192 -7.50 4.92 -3.33
N PHE A 193 -6.64 4.45 -2.42
CA PHE A 193 -5.83 3.23 -2.56
C PHE A 193 -5.22 3.15 -3.98
N PRO A 194 -4.23 4.02 -4.29
CA PRO A 194 -3.78 4.23 -5.66
C PRO A 194 -3.27 2.97 -6.38
N SER A 195 -2.49 2.11 -5.71
CA SER A 195 -1.98 0.86 -6.29
C SER A 195 -3.11 -0.13 -6.59
N GLY A 196 -4.08 -0.29 -5.69
CA GLY A 196 -5.25 -1.13 -5.93
C GLY A 196 -6.12 -0.58 -7.07
N THR A 197 -6.27 0.74 -7.15
CA THR A 197 -6.96 1.39 -8.27
C THR A 197 -6.25 1.20 -9.61
N ALA A 198 -4.92 1.33 -9.63
CA ALA A 198 -4.11 1.07 -10.82
C ALA A 198 -4.18 -0.41 -11.24
N THR A 199 -4.17 -1.33 -10.27
CA THR A 199 -4.35 -2.77 -10.51
C THR A 199 -5.71 -3.06 -11.12
N ALA A 200 -6.78 -2.42 -10.63
CA ALA A 200 -8.12 -2.57 -11.19
C ALA A 200 -8.21 -2.06 -12.63
N LEU A 201 -7.66 -0.88 -12.89
CA LEU A 201 -7.60 -0.31 -14.25
C LEU A 201 -6.84 -1.25 -15.20
N MET A 202 -5.73 -1.80 -14.75
CA MET A 202 -4.96 -2.75 -15.53
C MET A 202 -5.80 -4.00 -15.85
N ILE A 203 -6.45 -4.61 -14.86
CA ILE A 203 -7.31 -5.78 -15.08
C ILE A 203 -8.44 -5.48 -16.08
N ARG A 204 -9.10 -4.31 -16.01
CA ARG A 204 -10.11 -3.92 -17.02
C ARG A 204 -9.53 -3.89 -18.42
N VAL A 205 -8.36 -3.27 -18.58
CA VAL A 205 -7.63 -3.20 -19.86
C VAL A 205 -7.27 -4.60 -20.38
N LEU A 206 -6.89 -5.53 -19.49
CA LEU A 206 -6.59 -6.92 -19.85
C LEU A 206 -7.80 -7.65 -20.43
N HIS A 207 -8.97 -7.47 -19.81
CA HIS A 207 -10.19 -8.18 -20.17
C HIS A 207 -11.03 -7.48 -21.24
N GLY A 208 -10.59 -6.33 -21.77
CA GLY A 208 -11.26 -5.63 -22.86
C GLY A 208 -12.50 -4.85 -22.42
N GLU A 209 -12.68 -4.63 -21.12
CA GLU A 209 -13.71 -3.73 -20.60
C GLU A 209 -13.22 -2.29 -20.83
N GLY A 210 -13.84 -1.59 -21.78
CA GLY A 210 -13.49 -0.20 -22.10
C GLY A 210 -13.40 0.68 -20.85
N VAL A 211 -12.43 1.59 -20.82
CA VAL A 211 -12.29 2.59 -19.75
C VAL A 211 -13.49 3.54 -19.84
N LYS A 212 -14.60 3.22 -19.17
CA LYS A 212 -15.67 4.20 -18.96
C LYS A 212 -15.08 5.31 -18.09
N SER A 213 -14.70 6.41 -18.73
CA SER A 213 -14.22 7.62 -18.09
C SER A 213 -15.34 8.22 -17.25
N GLY A 214 -15.51 7.70 -16.04
CA GLY A 214 -16.33 8.28 -14.99
C GLY A 214 -15.43 9.05 -14.04
N ASN A 215 -15.39 10.37 -14.18
CA ASN A 215 -14.78 11.34 -13.25
C ASN A 215 -13.37 11.00 -12.72
N THR A 216 -12.39 10.94 -13.62
CA THR A 216 -10.98 11.17 -13.25
C THR A 216 -10.51 12.54 -13.75
N SER A 217 -11.37 13.56 -13.66
CA SER A 217 -10.99 14.96 -13.88
C SER A 217 -10.48 15.57 -12.58
N GLU A 218 -9.30 15.15 -12.14
CA GLU A 218 -8.50 15.94 -11.20
C GLU A 218 -7.00 15.63 -11.30
N VAL A 219 -6.51 15.35 -12.51
CA VAL A 219 -5.08 15.47 -12.86
C VAL A 219 -4.95 15.95 -14.31
N ALA A 220 -5.45 17.15 -14.61
CA ALA A 220 -5.04 17.88 -15.80
C ALA A 220 -5.08 19.37 -15.49
N VAL A 221 -3.89 19.97 -15.46
CA VAL A 221 -3.68 21.40 -15.25
C VAL A 221 -4.28 22.17 -16.43
N SER A 222 -5.04 23.21 -16.07
CA SER A 222 -5.58 24.30 -16.88
C SER A 222 -4.91 24.53 -18.23
N ARG A 223 -5.71 24.58 -19.30
CA ARG A 223 -5.45 25.41 -20.47
C ARG A 223 -6.73 25.64 -21.26
N ASP A 224 -7.17 26.90 -21.24
CA ASP A 224 -8.10 27.49 -22.20
C ASP A 224 -7.69 27.18 -23.64
N ARG A 225 -8.69 26.92 -24.48
CA ARG A 225 -8.77 27.48 -25.83
C ARG A 225 -10.17 27.28 -26.40
N ASP A 226 -10.80 28.41 -26.69
CA ASP A 226 -11.99 28.58 -27.52
C ASP A 226 -11.83 27.94 -28.90
N GLN A 227 -12.84 27.18 -29.35
CA GLN A 227 -13.29 27.19 -30.75
C GLN A 227 -14.69 26.56 -30.89
N PRO A 228 -15.51 27.03 -31.85
CA PRO A 228 -16.95 26.85 -31.83
C PRO A 228 -17.39 25.50 -32.43
N MET A 229 -18.46 24.95 -31.84
CA MET A 229 -19.17 23.78 -32.33
C MET A 229 -19.96 24.13 -33.60
N LEU A 230 -19.60 23.49 -34.72
CA LEU A 230 -20.47 23.39 -35.89
C LEU A 230 -21.25 22.08 -35.80
N GLY A 231 -22.57 22.18 -35.90
CA GLY A 231 -23.47 21.05 -35.93
C GLY A 231 -23.41 20.32 -37.27
N ASN A 232 -23.82 19.05 -37.23
CA ASN A 232 -24.73 18.48 -38.20
C ASN A 232 -25.40 17.25 -37.59
N ASN A 233 -26.72 17.20 -37.75
CA ASN A 233 -27.52 16.00 -37.61
C ASN A 233 -27.21 15.08 -38.80
N ASP A 234 -27.27 13.76 -38.60
CA ASP A 234 -28.30 12.89 -39.18
C ASP A 234 -27.90 11.41 -39.11
N GLU A 235 -28.91 10.64 -38.67
CA GLU A 235 -29.28 9.27 -39.09
C GLU A 235 -28.55 8.01 -38.58
N ASP A 236 -29.40 7.00 -38.44
CA ASP A 236 -29.27 5.68 -37.83
C ASP A 236 -28.07 4.86 -38.35
N ASP A 237 -27.31 4.29 -37.42
CA ASP A 237 -26.61 3.02 -37.65
C ASP A 237 -26.39 2.27 -36.33
N GLN A 238 -26.92 1.05 -36.25
CA GLN A 238 -26.61 0.10 -35.18
C GLN A 238 -25.12 -0.27 -35.26
N PRO A 239 -24.31 -0.13 -34.21
CA PRO A 239 -22.94 -0.61 -34.27
C PRO A 239 -22.91 -2.12 -33.99
N ASP A 240 -22.70 -2.89 -35.04
CA ASP A 240 -22.13 -4.23 -34.96
C ASP A 240 -20.86 -4.19 -34.10
N VAL A 241 -20.84 -4.95 -33.01
CA VAL A 241 -19.71 -5.03 -32.08
C VAL A 241 -18.62 -5.91 -32.69
N GLU A 242 -17.79 -5.36 -33.58
CA GLU A 242 -16.46 -5.93 -33.85
C GLU A 242 -15.62 -5.82 -32.56
N PRO A 243 -14.96 -6.90 -32.09
CA PRO A 243 -14.05 -6.81 -30.96
C PRO A 243 -12.86 -5.95 -31.36
N ASP A 244 -12.77 -4.78 -30.74
CA ASP A 244 -11.84 -3.70 -31.05
C ASP A 244 -10.37 -4.18 -31.18
N LYS A 245 -9.83 -4.09 -32.40
CA LYS A 245 -8.44 -4.46 -32.76
C LYS A 245 -7.40 -3.66 -31.96
N SER A 246 -7.76 -2.49 -31.42
CA SER A 246 -6.88 -1.63 -30.63
C SER A 246 -6.45 -2.29 -29.30
N HIS A 247 -7.41 -2.92 -28.60
CA HIS A 247 -7.19 -3.55 -27.30
C HIS A 247 -6.31 -4.81 -27.37
N GLN A 248 -6.48 -5.63 -28.41
CA GLN A 248 -5.63 -6.81 -28.60
C GLN A 248 -4.18 -6.46 -28.89
N SER A 249 -3.93 -5.36 -29.59
CA SER A 249 -2.58 -4.86 -29.89
C SER A 249 -1.88 -4.38 -28.61
N ALA A 250 -2.59 -3.61 -27.77
CA ALA A 250 -2.05 -3.07 -26.52
C ALA A 250 -1.61 -4.17 -25.54
N TRP A 251 -2.43 -5.21 -25.37
CA TRP A 251 -2.07 -6.36 -24.52
C TRP A 251 -0.82 -7.10 -25.03
N LYS A 252 -0.78 -7.45 -26.32
CA LYS A 252 0.35 -8.17 -26.90
C LYS A 252 1.65 -7.38 -26.73
N SER A 253 1.59 -6.06 -26.89
CA SER A 253 2.71 -5.16 -26.65
C SER A 253 3.18 -5.22 -25.18
N ASN A 254 2.24 -5.15 -24.24
CA ASN A 254 2.51 -5.21 -22.80
C ASN A 254 3.15 -6.55 -22.38
N VAL A 255 2.64 -7.68 -22.84
CA VAL A 255 3.27 -9.00 -22.59
C VAL A 255 4.64 -9.08 -23.19
N ARG A 256 4.80 -8.64 -24.45
CA ARG A 256 6.08 -8.67 -25.13
C ARG A 256 7.11 -7.83 -24.38
N LEU A 257 6.73 -6.65 -23.88
CA LEU A 257 7.59 -5.80 -23.07
C LEU A 257 8.00 -6.49 -21.77
N LEU A 258 7.06 -7.13 -21.07
CA LEU A 258 7.33 -7.92 -19.86
C LEU A 258 8.33 -9.04 -20.14
N VAL A 259 8.11 -9.84 -21.18
CA VAL A 259 8.96 -11.00 -21.52
C VAL A 259 10.35 -10.55 -21.94
N ILE A 260 10.47 -9.47 -22.72
CA ILE A 260 11.76 -8.92 -23.13
C ILE A 260 12.52 -8.39 -21.90
N SER A 261 11.87 -7.58 -21.05
CA SER A 261 12.54 -7.03 -19.88
C SER A 261 12.92 -8.12 -18.87
N PHE A 262 12.06 -9.13 -18.71
CA PHE A 262 12.36 -10.35 -17.96
C PHE A 262 13.60 -11.08 -18.51
N GLY A 263 13.64 -11.35 -19.82
CA GLY A 263 14.76 -12.06 -20.45
C GLY A 263 16.08 -11.30 -20.37
N VAL A 264 16.06 -9.98 -20.58
CA VAL A 264 17.25 -9.12 -20.47
C VAL A 264 17.76 -9.08 -19.04
N SER A 265 16.88 -8.87 -18.06
CA SER A 265 17.26 -8.85 -16.64
C SER A 265 17.75 -10.21 -16.15
N GLY A 266 17.08 -11.29 -16.55
CA GLY A 266 17.49 -12.65 -16.22
C GLY A 266 18.85 -13.00 -16.79
N THR A 267 19.09 -12.70 -18.07
CA THR A 267 20.40 -12.95 -18.72
C THR A 267 21.51 -12.15 -18.03
N TYR A 268 21.26 -10.88 -17.72
CA TYR A 268 22.20 -10.05 -16.99
C TYR A 268 22.51 -10.61 -15.59
N THR A 269 21.47 -11.07 -14.89
CA THR A 269 21.59 -11.67 -13.55
C THR A 269 22.43 -12.94 -13.56
N LEU A 270 22.23 -13.80 -14.56
CA LEU A 270 23.03 -15.01 -14.76
C LEU A 270 24.49 -14.64 -15.07
N ALA A 271 24.72 -13.65 -15.93
CA ALA A 271 26.07 -13.17 -16.23
C ALA A 271 26.78 -12.64 -14.96
N THR A 272 26.07 -11.94 -14.07
CA THR A 272 26.65 -11.43 -12.82
C THR A 272 27.01 -12.53 -11.81
N TYR A 273 26.45 -13.73 -11.95
CA TYR A 273 26.86 -14.89 -11.16
C TYR A 273 28.26 -15.33 -11.58
N PHE A 274 28.51 -15.45 -12.88
CA PHE A 274 29.82 -15.84 -13.39
C PHE A 274 30.85 -14.72 -13.30
N PHE A 275 30.45 -13.46 -13.45
CA PHE A 275 31.35 -12.30 -13.38
C PHE A 275 30.97 -11.37 -12.21
N PRO A 276 31.38 -11.67 -10.96
CA PRO A 276 31.05 -10.86 -9.78
C PRO A 276 31.50 -9.40 -9.87
N ILE A 277 32.50 -9.09 -10.71
CA ILE A 277 32.98 -7.72 -10.94
C ILE A 277 31.88 -6.78 -11.47
N LEU A 278 30.89 -7.33 -12.17
CA LEU A 278 29.74 -6.58 -12.68
C LEU A 278 28.82 -6.04 -11.57
N ARG A 279 28.96 -6.52 -10.33
CA ARG A 279 28.13 -6.10 -9.18
C ARG A 279 28.64 -4.83 -8.50
N ASN A 280 29.93 -4.51 -8.66
CA ASN A 280 30.60 -3.41 -7.95
C ASN A 280 31.42 -2.56 -8.93
N LEU A 281 30.76 -1.89 -9.88
CA LEU A 281 31.46 -1.06 -10.87
C LEU A 281 32.01 0.22 -10.20
N PRO A 282 33.33 0.49 -10.27
CA PRO A 282 33.95 1.66 -9.65
C PRO A 282 33.81 2.91 -10.55
N ILE A 283 32.57 3.35 -10.81
CA ILE A 283 32.28 4.47 -11.73
C ILE A 283 32.89 5.80 -11.31
N PHE A 284 33.12 6.01 -10.00
CA PHE A 284 33.71 7.23 -9.44
C PHE A 284 35.21 7.05 -9.09
N GLY A 285 35.85 6.01 -9.62
CA GLY A 285 37.26 5.69 -9.36
C GLY A 285 37.48 4.70 -8.22
N SER A 286 38.67 4.11 -8.19
CA SER A 286 39.00 2.99 -7.29
C SER A 286 38.99 3.37 -5.81
N LYS A 287 39.48 4.55 -5.44
CA LYS A 287 39.51 5.01 -4.03
C LYS A 287 38.11 5.22 -3.45
N LEU A 288 37.19 5.82 -4.21
CA LEU A 288 35.81 6.03 -3.76
C LEU A 288 35.05 4.70 -3.65
N ALA A 289 35.33 3.76 -4.56
CA ALA A 289 34.75 2.43 -4.52
C ALA A 289 35.21 1.59 -3.32
N THR A 290 36.52 1.50 -3.06
CA THR A 290 37.05 0.60 -2.03
C THR A 290 36.98 1.18 -0.62
N VAL A 291 37.21 2.48 -0.45
CA VAL A 291 37.24 3.11 0.88
C VAL A 291 35.86 3.61 1.29
N TRP A 292 35.10 4.20 0.36
CA TRP A 292 33.84 4.89 0.67
C TRP A 292 32.60 4.16 0.16
N LEU A 293 32.77 2.98 -0.44
CA LEU A 293 31.69 2.12 -0.94
C LEU A 293 30.83 2.77 -2.04
N TRP A 294 31.34 3.84 -2.69
CA TRP A 294 30.72 4.45 -3.86
C TRP A 294 31.02 3.62 -5.10
N THR A 295 30.25 2.55 -5.26
CA THR A 295 30.19 1.72 -6.46
C THR A 295 28.83 1.88 -7.12
N LEU A 296 28.71 1.48 -8.39
CA LEU A 296 27.41 1.29 -9.03
C LEU A 296 27.15 -0.21 -9.14
N ASN A 297 26.01 -0.66 -8.63
CA ASN A 297 25.50 -1.99 -8.94
C ASN A 297 24.46 -1.84 -10.06
N PRO A 298 24.82 -2.07 -11.33
CA PRO A 298 23.93 -1.95 -12.49
C PRO A 298 22.88 -3.09 -12.58
N SER A 299 22.37 -3.59 -11.46
CA SER A 299 21.24 -4.51 -11.44
C SER A 299 20.02 -3.84 -12.06
N LEU A 300 19.46 -4.48 -13.09
CA LEU A 300 18.28 -3.98 -13.77
C LEU A 300 17.03 -4.07 -12.90
N ALA A 301 16.99 -4.99 -11.92
CA ALA A 301 15.92 -4.99 -10.94
C ALA A 301 15.93 -3.74 -10.08
N TYR A 302 17.08 -3.21 -9.64
CA TYR A 302 17.11 -1.96 -8.88
C TYR A 302 16.65 -0.76 -9.69
N VAL A 303 16.98 -0.74 -10.99
CA VAL A 303 16.43 0.24 -11.92
C VAL A 303 14.90 0.08 -12.00
N GLY A 304 14.39 -1.15 -12.12
CA GLY A 304 12.96 -1.45 -12.07
C GLY A 304 12.29 -0.98 -10.76
N GLN A 305 12.90 -1.23 -9.61
CA GLN A 305 12.41 -0.75 -8.32
C GLN A 305 12.35 0.79 -8.30
N GLY A 306 13.39 1.45 -8.79
CA GLY A 306 13.43 2.91 -8.92
C GLY A 306 12.33 3.47 -9.81
N ILE A 307 12.02 2.78 -10.91
CA ILE A 307 10.91 3.14 -11.81
C ILE A 307 9.58 3.07 -11.07
N ILE A 308 9.34 2.03 -10.28
CA ILE A 308 8.10 1.82 -9.52
C ILE A 308 7.98 2.83 -8.37
N MET A 309 9.08 3.12 -7.67
CA MET A 309 9.12 4.07 -6.56
C MET A 309 8.89 5.52 -7.00
N GLY A 310 9.13 5.81 -8.28
CA GLY A 310 8.96 7.12 -8.88
C GLY A 310 10.10 8.10 -8.56
N PRO A 311 10.14 9.25 -9.27
CA PRO A 311 11.26 10.17 -9.20
C PRO A 311 11.40 10.91 -7.88
N ALA A 312 10.30 11.28 -7.22
CA ALA A 312 10.37 12.01 -5.95
C ALA A 312 11.05 11.14 -4.86
N THR A 313 10.58 9.91 -4.68
CA THR A 313 11.11 8.98 -3.67
C THR A 313 12.58 8.67 -3.92
N THR A 314 12.95 8.37 -5.16
CA THR A 314 14.32 8.00 -5.53
C THR A 314 15.29 9.18 -5.44
N MET A 315 14.86 10.40 -5.75
CA MET A 315 15.67 11.61 -5.53
C MET A 315 15.90 11.89 -4.05
N HIS A 316 14.90 11.68 -3.20
CA HIS A 316 15.08 11.79 -1.75
C HIS A 316 16.01 10.72 -1.20
N MET A 317 15.95 9.49 -1.71
CA MET A 317 16.94 8.46 -1.39
C MET A 317 18.34 8.86 -1.85
N LEU A 318 18.49 9.41 -3.04
CA LEU A 318 19.77 9.90 -3.53
C LEU A 318 20.33 11.03 -2.64
N LEU A 319 19.47 11.97 -2.22
CA LEU A 319 19.82 12.99 -1.24
C LEU A 319 20.32 12.36 0.06
N GLY A 320 19.63 11.33 0.57
CA GLY A 320 20.08 10.55 1.71
C GLY A 320 21.44 9.91 1.52
N ALA A 321 21.69 9.32 0.35
CA ALA A 321 22.99 8.72 0.05
C ALA A 321 24.11 9.78 0.01
N VAL A 322 23.86 10.94 -0.60
CA VAL A 322 24.82 12.04 -0.65
C VAL A 322 25.10 12.59 0.75
N VAL A 323 24.07 12.86 1.55
CA VAL A 323 24.22 13.40 2.91
C VAL A 323 24.88 12.38 3.83
N GLY A 324 24.39 11.14 3.85
CA GLY A 324 24.91 10.06 4.69
C GLY A 324 26.33 9.63 4.29
N TRP A 325 26.50 9.17 3.06
CA TRP A 325 27.76 8.57 2.61
C TRP A 325 28.75 9.57 2.04
N GLY A 326 28.29 10.67 1.44
CA GLY A 326 29.14 11.69 0.83
C GLY A 326 29.66 12.72 1.83
N ILE A 327 28.88 13.05 2.86
CA ILE A 327 29.20 14.12 3.82
C ILE A 327 29.46 13.57 5.22
N LEU A 328 28.46 12.91 5.81
CA LEU A 328 28.51 12.50 7.21
C LEU A 328 29.50 11.36 7.47
N SER A 329 29.58 10.38 6.57
CA SER A 329 30.51 9.26 6.70
C SER A 329 31.98 9.71 6.69
N PRO A 330 32.44 10.54 5.73
CA PRO A 330 33.78 11.13 5.79
C PRO A 330 34.05 11.98 7.01
N LEU A 331 33.08 12.81 7.40
CA LEU A 331 33.19 13.65 8.59
C LEU A 331 33.39 12.82 9.87
N ALA A 332 32.59 11.77 10.06
CA ALA A 332 32.68 10.89 11.22
C ALA A 332 34.03 10.15 11.27
N LYS A 333 34.57 9.77 10.10
CA LYS A 333 35.87 9.08 10.01
C LYS A 333 37.04 10.02 10.29
N THR A 334 37.05 11.23 9.71
CA THR A 334 38.15 12.20 9.92
C THR A 334 38.18 12.78 11.32
N ARG A 335 37.03 12.89 11.98
CA ARG A 335 36.89 13.35 13.37
C ARG A 335 37.13 12.25 14.41
N GLY A 336 37.37 11.00 13.98
CA GLY A 336 37.62 9.88 14.88
C GLY A 336 36.38 9.37 15.64
N TRP A 337 35.17 9.78 15.24
CA TRP A 337 33.92 9.31 15.86
C TRP A 337 33.58 7.86 15.49
N ALA A 338 34.09 7.40 14.35
CA ALA A 338 33.96 6.03 13.86
C ALA A 338 35.33 5.48 13.41
N PRO A 339 36.13 4.91 14.34
CA PRO A 339 37.51 4.53 14.07
C PRO A 339 37.65 3.28 13.19
N GLY A 340 36.62 2.42 13.11
CA GLY A 340 36.63 1.19 12.33
C GLY A 340 36.56 1.38 10.80
N PRO A 341 36.73 0.31 10.00
CA PRO A 341 36.56 0.38 8.55
C PRO A 341 35.19 0.95 8.16
N VAL A 342 35.11 1.71 7.06
CA VAL A 342 33.85 2.36 6.63
C VAL A 342 32.73 1.33 6.44
N SER A 343 33.05 0.11 6.00
CA SER A 343 32.09 -0.98 5.79
C SER A 343 31.55 -1.63 7.06
N ASP A 344 32.16 -1.39 8.22
CA ASP A 344 31.79 -2.03 9.48
C ASP A 344 30.53 -1.38 10.08
N TRP A 345 29.63 -2.23 10.58
CA TRP A 345 28.35 -1.83 11.15
C TRP A 345 28.44 -1.44 12.63
N GLU A 346 29.46 -1.88 13.36
CA GLU A 346 29.58 -1.55 14.79
C GLU A 346 30.49 -0.34 15.03
N THR A 347 31.70 -0.34 14.46
CA THR A 347 32.72 0.68 14.72
C THR A 347 33.01 1.58 13.52
N GLY A 348 32.45 1.25 12.36
CA GLY A 348 32.61 1.97 11.10
C GLY A 348 31.65 3.14 10.94
N SER A 349 31.98 4.01 9.97
CA SER A 349 31.13 5.17 9.66
C SER A 349 29.77 4.76 9.08
N LYS A 350 29.67 3.56 8.45
CA LYS A 350 28.40 2.94 8.06
C LYS A 350 27.47 2.74 9.25
N GLY A 351 27.95 2.17 10.36
CA GLY A 351 27.17 2.05 11.59
C GLY A 351 26.77 3.41 12.19
N TRP A 352 27.70 4.36 12.15
CA TRP A 352 27.48 5.71 12.71
C TRP A 352 26.36 6.48 12.01
N ILE A 353 26.32 6.49 10.66
CA ILE A 353 25.27 7.19 9.90
C ILE A 353 23.89 6.54 10.04
N VAL A 354 23.82 5.24 10.36
CA VAL A 354 22.54 4.55 10.58
C VAL A 354 21.80 5.15 11.76
N TRP A 355 22.48 5.58 12.82
CA TRP A 355 21.83 6.24 13.95
C TRP A 355 21.12 7.54 13.56
N ILE A 356 21.72 8.32 12.67
CA ILE A 356 21.13 9.56 12.15
C ILE A 356 19.93 9.22 11.27
N SER A 357 20.08 8.23 10.39
CA SER A 357 19.00 7.70 9.58
C SER A 357 17.80 7.24 10.44
N LEU A 358 18.05 6.49 11.52
CA LEU A 358 17.02 6.02 12.43
C LEU A 358 16.26 7.17 13.09
N ALA A 359 16.96 8.22 13.50
CA ALA A 359 16.34 9.40 14.10
C ALA A 359 15.44 10.14 13.10
N ILE A 360 15.85 10.25 11.83
CA ILE A 360 15.02 10.79 10.75
C ILE A 360 13.76 9.93 10.56
N MET A 361 13.90 8.60 10.49
CA MET A 361 12.75 7.70 10.35
C MET A 361 11.77 7.83 11.50
N LEU A 362 12.28 7.88 12.74
CA LEU A 362 11.46 7.98 13.94
C LEU A 362 10.71 9.31 13.97
N ALA A 363 11.39 10.43 13.70
CA ALA A 363 10.78 11.76 13.66
C ALA A 363 9.69 11.86 12.58
N ASP A 364 9.98 11.41 11.36
CA ASP A 364 9.02 11.41 10.25
C ASP A 364 7.80 10.52 10.57
N SER A 365 8.04 9.34 11.17
CA SER A 365 6.97 8.42 11.56
C SER A 365 6.09 8.99 12.67
N ILE A 366 6.68 9.57 13.73
CA ILE A 366 5.94 10.18 14.85
C ILE A 366 5.05 11.31 14.34
N ILE A 367 5.58 12.21 13.50
CA ILE A 367 4.83 13.37 13.00
C ILE A 367 3.75 12.94 12.01
N SER A 368 4.09 12.08 11.04
CA SER A 368 3.13 11.64 10.03
C SER A 368 2.00 10.83 10.64
N LEU A 369 2.32 9.87 11.52
CA LEU A 369 1.32 9.05 12.21
C LEU A 369 0.54 9.88 13.23
N GLY A 370 1.21 10.78 13.96
CA GLY A 370 0.54 11.73 14.85
C GLY A 370 -0.46 12.61 14.10
N TYR A 371 -0.08 13.16 12.94
CA TYR A 371 -0.99 13.94 12.10
C TYR A 371 -2.21 13.11 11.67
N ILE A 372 -2.00 11.88 11.20
CA ILE A 372 -3.10 10.98 10.80
C ILE A 372 -4.02 10.63 11.99
N ALA A 373 -3.46 10.43 13.18
CA ALA A 373 -4.23 10.12 14.39
C ALA A 373 -5.04 11.32 14.90
N PHE A 374 -4.43 12.50 14.96
CA PHE A 374 -5.02 13.68 15.60
C PHE A 374 -5.83 14.55 14.65
N ARG A 375 -5.56 14.55 13.34
CA ARG A 375 -6.30 15.35 12.36
C ARG A 375 -7.83 15.19 12.46
N PRO A 376 -8.40 13.97 12.52
CA PRO A 376 -9.85 13.82 12.65
C PRO A 376 -10.40 14.43 13.95
N ILE A 377 -9.64 14.38 15.03
CA ILE A 377 -10.03 14.93 16.34
C ILE A 377 -10.02 16.47 16.28
N VAL A 378 -9.01 17.06 15.64
CA VAL A 378 -8.88 18.52 15.51
C VAL A 378 -9.95 19.10 14.58
N VAL A 379 -10.16 18.49 13.41
CA VAL A 379 -11.15 18.96 12.43
C VAL A 379 -12.58 18.85 12.98
N ASN A 380 -12.88 17.81 13.75
CA ASN A 380 -14.22 17.58 14.30
C ASN A 380 -14.33 18.01 15.78
N ARG A 381 -13.40 18.84 16.26
CA ARG A 381 -13.32 19.26 17.67
C ARG A 381 -14.64 19.82 18.18
N ASP A 382 -15.24 20.74 17.42
CA ASP A 382 -16.44 21.45 17.87
C ASP A 382 -17.64 20.51 17.97
N ARG A 383 -17.79 19.58 17.02
CA ARG A 383 -18.79 18.52 17.09
C ARG A 383 -18.57 17.55 18.26
N TYR A 384 -17.33 17.15 18.51
CA TYR A 384 -17.03 16.26 19.64
C TYR A 384 -17.30 16.94 20.99
N ILE A 385 -16.97 18.24 21.10
CA ILE A 385 -17.28 19.05 22.28
C ILE A 385 -18.80 19.19 22.46
N ASP A 386 -19.54 19.39 21.38
CA ASP A 386 -21.01 19.49 21.43
C ASP A 386 -21.68 18.16 21.81
N ASP A 387 -21.19 17.03 21.30
CA ASP A 387 -21.66 15.70 21.68
C ASP A 387 -21.33 15.38 23.14
N VAL A 388 -20.12 15.69 23.61
CA VAL A 388 -19.73 15.51 25.02
C VAL A 388 -20.55 16.44 25.93
N ARG A 389 -20.78 17.69 25.55
CA ARG A 389 -21.67 18.61 26.28
C ARG A 389 -23.11 18.11 26.33
N ARG A 390 -23.62 17.53 25.23
CA ARG A 390 -24.97 16.96 25.13
C ARG A 390 -25.11 15.73 26.03
N ILE A 391 -24.08 14.88 26.11
CA ILE A 391 -24.04 13.71 27.00
C ILE A 391 -23.93 14.14 28.47
N TYR A 392 -23.06 15.11 28.76
CA TYR A 392 -22.90 15.67 30.10
C TYR A 392 -24.20 16.31 30.62
N LYS A 393 -24.92 17.05 29.76
CA LYS A 393 -26.23 17.63 30.10
C LYS A 393 -27.35 16.61 30.26
N LYS A 394 -27.30 15.46 29.57
CA LYS A 394 -28.33 14.41 29.66
C LYS A 394 -28.09 13.38 30.77
N GLY A 395 -26.96 13.43 31.47
CA GLY A 395 -26.69 12.52 32.60
C GLY A 395 -26.54 11.03 32.21
N GLU A 396 -26.49 10.71 30.92
CA GLU A 396 -26.39 9.33 30.41
C GLU A 396 -24.93 8.88 30.31
N TRP A 397 -24.23 8.82 31.45
CA TRP A 397 -22.84 8.36 31.53
C TRP A 397 -22.68 6.88 31.10
N LYS A 398 -23.77 6.11 31.10
CA LYS A 398 -23.81 4.71 30.61
C LYS A 398 -23.64 4.59 29.09
N GLY A 399 -23.84 5.67 28.33
CA GLY A 399 -23.64 5.68 26.86
C GLY A 399 -22.18 5.71 26.42
N LEU A 400 -21.25 6.11 27.30
CA LEU A 400 -19.83 6.24 26.97
C LEU A 400 -19.06 4.90 27.04
N LEU A 401 -19.56 3.95 27.85
CA LEU A 401 -18.93 2.65 28.13
C LEU A 401 -19.69 1.45 27.53
N GLY A 402 -20.75 1.69 26.77
CA GLY A 402 -21.64 0.67 26.19
C GLY A 402 -21.10 0.01 24.92
N ILE A 403 -19.99 -0.73 25.02
CA ILE A 403 -19.67 -1.80 24.06
C ILE A 403 -20.60 -2.99 24.39
N GLY A 404 -21.85 -2.92 23.91
CA GLY A 404 -22.81 -3.99 24.15
C GLY A 404 -24.27 -3.61 23.89
N GLY A 405 -24.76 -3.95 22.71
CA GLY A 405 -26.16 -4.34 22.49
C GLY A 405 -27.25 -3.26 22.64
N ARG A 406 -27.45 -2.46 21.59
CA ARG A 406 -28.76 -2.30 20.91
C ARG A 406 -28.61 -1.41 19.69
N SER A 407 -28.80 -2.02 18.53
CA SER A 407 -28.91 -1.36 17.23
C SER A 407 -30.05 -0.33 17.26
N LYS A 408 -29.71 0.96 17.32
CA LYS A 408 -30.51 2.01 16.66
C LYS A 408 -29.69 2.59 15.51
N ARG A 409 -30.21 2.36 14.31
CA ARG A 409 -29.76 2.95 13.05
C ARG A 409 -29.76 4.48 13.18
N GLY A 410 -28.65 5.12 12.83
CA GLY A 410 -28.50 6.57 12.82
C GLY A 410 -27.09 6.98 13.21
N TYR A 411 -26.14 6.93 12.27
CA TYR A 411 -24.79 7.44 12.48
C TYR A 411 -24.59 8.73 11.68
N ALA A 412 -24.07 9.75 12.36
CA ALA A 412 -23.87 11.11 11.86
C ALA A 412 -22.86 11.17 10.70
N ARG A 413 -23.23 11.89 9.63
CA ARG A 413 -22.36 12.19 8.49
C ARG A 413 -21.50 13.44 8.77
N VAL A 414 -20.28 13.40 8.26
CA VAL A 414 -19.42 14.56 8.04
C VAL A 414 -20.00 15.33 6.85
N ILE A 415 -20.76 16.39 7.12
CA ILE A 415 -21.10 17.43 6.14
C ILE A 415 -19.92 18.39 6.11
N GLY A 416 -19.39 18.65 4.91
CA GLY A 416 -18.46 19.75 4.62
C GLY A 416 -19.23 21.06 4.49
N ASP A 417 -18.53 22.15 4.81
CA ASP A 417 -19.00 23.52 4.96
C ASP A 417 -20.14 23.94 4.03
N GLU A 418 -21.24 24.39 4.62
CA GLU A 418 -21.96 25.62 4.23
C GLU A 418 -22.92 26.04 5.37
N ASP A 419 -22.97 27.35 5.59
CA ASP A 419 -23.38 28.03 6.81
C ASP A 419 -24.90 28.18 7.04
N THR A 420 -25.22 28.28 8.34
CA THR A 420 -26.33 29.01 9.00
C THR A 420 -27.76 28.44 9.15
N PRO A 421 -28.44 28.76 10.28
CA PRO A 421 -29.68 28.11 10.74
C PRO A 421 -30.93 29.00 10.64
N THR A 422 -32.11 28.38 10.48
CA THR A 422 -33.38 29.00 10.91
C THR A 422 -34.43 27.96 11.31
N PRO A 423 -35.25 28.22 12.35
CA PRO A 423 -36.19 27.25 12.93
C PRO A 423 -37.68 27.53 12.60
N LEU A 424 -38.54 26.53 12.88
CA LEU A 424 -40.02 26.53 12.96
C LEU A 424 -40.73 26.50 11.58
N GLU A 425 -41.82 25.77 11.32
CA GLU A 425 -42.99 25.39 12.14
C GLU A 425 -43.72 24.19 11.46
N GLU A 426 -44.38 23.32 12.24
CA GLU A 426 -45.30 22.29 11.75
C GLU A 426 -46.66 22.91 11.38
N SER A 427 -47.33 22.42 10.32
CA SER A 427 -48.72 21.86 10.37
C SER A 427 -49.30 21.53 8.98
N THR A 428 -49.69 20.26 8.78
CA THR A 428 -50.87 19.72 8.06
C THR A 428 -51.30 20.26 6.69
N SER A 429 -51.29 19.41 5.65
CA SER A 429 -52.43 18.57 5.23
C SER A 429 -52.25 18.00 3.81
N SER A 430 -52.85 16.83 3.60
CA SER A 430 -52.67 15.84 2.54
C SER A 430 -53.26 16.18 1.17
N THR A 431 -52.58 15.84 0.07
CA THR A 431 -53.20 15.14 -1.09
C THR A 431 -52.14 14.37 -1.91
N GLN A 432 -52.51 13.18 -2.36
CA GLN A 432 -51.69 12.16 -3.04
C GLN A 432 -51.40 12.51 -4.51
N SER A 433 -50.15 12.33 -4.97
CA SER A 433 -49.79 11.62 -6.23
C SER A 433 -48.30 11.81 -6.59
N GLU A 434 -47.70 10.75 -7.17
CA GLU A 434 -46.30 10.58 -7.61
C GLU A 434 -45.28 10.26 -6.49
N GLN A 435 -44.94 8.97 -6.35
CA GLN A 435 -43.81 8.50 -5.53
C GLN A 435 -42.48 8.92 -6.15
N SER A 436 -42.16 10.20 -6.06
CA SER A 436 -40.79 10.68 -5.99
C SER A 436 -40.28 10.32 -4.59
N LEU A 437 -39.24 9.49 -4.51
CA LEU A 437 -38.59 9.16 -3.24
C LEU A 437 -38.16 10.48 -2.56
N SER A 438 -38.62 10.70 -1.32
CA SER A 438 -38.31 11.93 -0.59
C SER A 438 -36.80 12.05 -0.32
N GLU A 439 -36.26 13.29 -0.29
CA GLU A 439 -34.83 13.57 -0.03
C GLU A 439 -34.26 12.86 1.22
N ASN A 440 -35.11 12.63 2.22
CA ASN A 440 -34.75 11.91 3.44
C ASN A 440 -34.66 10.39 3.23
N GLU A 441 -35.58 9.80 2.45
CA GLU A 441 -35.53 8.38 2.10
C GLU A 441 -34.34 8.03 1.18
N ILE A 442 -33.94 8.93 0.28
CA ILE A 442 -32.76 8.74 -0.58
C ILE A 442 -31.44 8.89 0.21
N LYS A 443 -31.42 9.76 1.24
CA LYS A 443 -30.27 9.91 2.16
C LYS A 443 -30.08 8.71 3.09
N ASP A 444 -31.17 8.06 3.48
CA ASP A 444 -31.21 6.90 4.39
C ASP A 444 -30.97 5.54 3.69
N LEU A 445 -30.97 5.52 2.36
CA LEU A 445 -30.58 4.35 1.59
C LEU A 445 -29.12 3.96 1.90
N PRO A 446 -28.85 2.70 2.30
CA PRO A 446 -27.48 2.23 2.57
C PRO A 446 -26.56 2.52 1.38
N GLU A 447 -25.37 3.07 1.65
CA GLU A 447 -24.34 3.19 0.61
C GLU A 447 -24.18 1.85 -0.11
N PRO A 448 -24.10 1.86 -1.46
CA PRO A 448 -24.06 0.64 -2.23
C PRO A 448 -22.80 -0.14 -1.89
N ASP A 449 -22.99 -1.24 -1.17
CA ASP A 449 -21.98 -2.24 -0.88
C ASP A 449 -22.23 -3.50 -1.71
N ALA A 450 -21.30 -4.45 -1.66
CA ALA A 450 -21.49 -5.77 -2.23
C ALA A 450 -22.72 -6.46 -1.61
N PRO A 451 -23.40 -7.37 -2.35
CA PRO A 451 -24.49 -8.17 -1.82
C PRO A 451 -24.10 -8.85 -0.50
N PRO A 452 -25.04 -9.05 0.45
CA PRO A 452 -24.75 -9.67 1.74
C PRO A 452 -24.05 -11.03 1.65
N GLU A 453 -24.32 -11.80 0.59
CA GLU A 453 -23.72 -13.10 0.28
C GLU A 453 -22.23 -13.02 -0.13
N HIS A 454 -21.78 -11.88 -0.67
CA HIS A 454 -20.39 -11.63 -1.05
C HIS A 454 -19.56 -11.05 0.11
N LEU A 455 -20.22 -10.62 1.19
CA LEU A 455 -19.55 -10.10 2.37
C LEU A 455 -19.04 -11.24 3.26
N VAL A 456 -17.93 -10.99 3.96
CA VAL A 456 -17.46 -11.90 5.00
C VAL A 456 -18.43 -11.83 6.18
N ASN A 457 -18.93 -12.98 6.61
CA ASN A 457 -19.88 -13.05 7.72
C ASN A 457 -19.26 -12.50 9.01
N ASN A 458 -19.99 -11.64 9.73
CA ASN A 458 -19.56 -11.07 11.01
C ASN A 458 -19.16 -12.15 12.03
N ARG A 459 -19.83 -13.31 12.02
CA ARG A 459 -19.45 -14.45 12.89
C ARG A 459 -18.05 -14.97 12.56
N THR A 460 -17.73 -15.12 11.27
CA THR A 460 -16.41 -15.53 10.79
C THR A 460 -15.34 -14.53 11.20
N VAL A 461 -15.64 -13.22 11.14
CA VAL A 461 -14.71 -12.17 11.57
C VAL A 461 -14.41 -12.25 13.06
N TRP A 462 -15.43 -12.26 13.93
CA TRP A 462 -15.22 -12.27 15.38
C TRP A 462 -14.56 -13.55 15.88
N ILE A 463 -15.03 -14.71 15.41
CA ILE A 463 -14.45 -16.00 15.76
C ILE A 463 -13.03 -16.10 15.19
N GLY A 464 -12.83 -15.74 13.93
CA GLY A 464 -11.53 -15.74 13.27
C GLY A 464 -10.53 -14.81 13.94
N LEU A 465 -10.96 -13.64 14.43
CA LEU A 465 -10.09 -12.68 15.10
C LEU A 465 -9.65 -13.23 16.47
N LEU A 466 -10.58 -13.76 17.27
CA LEU A 466 -10.22 -14.38 18.56
C LEU A 466 -9.30 -15.59 18.37
N LEU A 467 -9.60 -16.46 17.40
CA LEU A 467 -8.78 -17.63 17.11
C LEU A 467 -7.39 -17.24 16.59
N SER A 468 -7.29 -16.28 15.67
CA SER A 468 -6.00 -15.84 15.12
C SER A 468 -5.14 -15.11 16.15
N ILE A 469 -5.74 -14.29 17.03
CA ILE A 469 -5.03 -13.67 18.15
C ILE A 469 -4.54 -14.74 19.13
N GLY A 470 -5.41 -15.67 19.53
CA GLY A 470 -5.03 -16.79 20.39
C GLY A 470 -3.91 -17.64 19.79
N PHE A 471 -4.01 -17.94 18.49
CA PHE A 471 -3.01 -18.69 17.75
C PHE A 471 -1.67 -17.93 17.68
N CYS A 472 -1.67 -16.63 17.41
CA CYS A 472 -0.47 -15.79 17.48
C CYS A 472 0.17 -15.84 18.87
N ILE A 473 -0.63 -15.70 19.94
CA ILE A 473 -0.10 -15.72 21.30
C ILE A 473 0.53 -17.08 21.64
N VAL A 474 -0.15 -18.18 21.31
CA VAL A 474 0.33 -19.55 21.57
C VAL A 474 1.59 -19.87 20.78
N THR A 475 1.63 -19.55 19.49
CA THR A 475 2.80 -19.81 18.63
C THR A 475 4.03 -19.02 19.07
N VAL A 476 3.89 -17.72 19.36
CA VAL A 476 4.99 -16.90 19.92
C VAL A 476 5.46 -17.47 21.25
N ARG A 477 4.55 -17.95 22.11
CA ARG A 477 4.87 -18.59 23.38
C ARG A 477 5.62 -19.91 23.19
N ILE A 478 5.29 -20.72 22.19
CA ILE A 478 6.01 -21.97 21.89
C ILE A 478 7.41 -21.66 21.33
N VAL A 479 7.52 -20.69 20.42
CA VAL A 479 8.79 -20.36 19.75
C VAL A 479 9.81 -19.75 20.70
N PHE A 480 9.39 -18.77 21.52
CA PHE A 480 10.30 -18.05 22.41
C PHE A 480 10.25 -18.50 23.87
N GLY A 481 9.33 -19.39 24.23
CA GLY A 481 9.21 -19.89 25.60
C GLY A 481 9.09 -18.76 26.61
N ASN A 482 9.86 -18.86 27.70
CA ASN A 482 9.92 -17.85 28.77
C ASN A 482 10.73 -16.60 28.42
N LEU A 483 11.35 -16.52 27.24
CA LEU A 483 12.16 -15.36 26.85
C LEU A 483 11.29 -14.12 26.62
N VAL A 484 10.07 -14.32 26.11
CA VAL A 484 9.06 -13.28 25.91
C VAL A 484 7.91 -13.49 26.90
N PRO A 485 7.72 -12.57 27.86
CA PRO A 485 6.60 -12.66 28.81
C PRO A 485 5.24 -12.64 28.10
N ILE A 486 4.28 -13.41 28.62
CA ILE A 486 2.96 -13.53 28.00
C ILE A 486 2.20 -12.19 27.92
N TYR A 487 2.35 -11.33 28.94
CA TYR A 487 1.72 -10.01 28.94
C TYR A 487 2.26 -9.12 27.81
N ALA A 488 3.56 -9.21 27.52
CA ALA A 488 4.21 -8.44 26.45
C ALA A 488 3.71 -8.93 25.07
N ASN A 489 3.56 -10.24 24.91
CA ASN A 489 3.01 -10.83 23.70
C ASN A 489 1.54 -10.41 23.44
N ILE A 490 0.68 -10.51 24.46
CA ILE A 490 -0.72 -10.05 24.36
C ILE A 490 -0.78 -8.56 24.00
N LEU A 491 0.01 -7.74 24.70
CA LEU A 491 0.06 -6.32 24.44
C LEU A 491 0.56 -6.00 23.02
N ALA A 492 1.49 -6.79 22.48
CA ALA A 492 2.06 -6.57 21.16
C ALA A 492 0.99 -6.73 20.08
N VAL A 493 0.15 -7.75 20.21
CA VAL A 493 -1.00 -7.94 19.31
C VAL A 493 -2.00 -6.80 19.45
N LEU A 494 -2.33 -6.36 20.66
CA LEU A 494 -3.27 -5.24 20.85
C LEU A 494 -2.76 -3.93 20.22
N VAL A 495 -1.48 -3.62 20.43
CA VAL A 495 -0.82 -2.46 19.80
C VAL A 495 -0.80 -2.60 18.28
N ALA A 496 -0.50 -3.80 17.76
CA ALA A 496 -0.51 -4.09 16.33
C ALA A 496 -1.88 -3.78 15.70
N LEU A 497 -2.99 -4.18 16.33
CA LEU A 497 -4.34 -3.89 15.82
C LEU A 497 -4.59 -2.39 15.72
N VAL A 498 -4.26 -1.61 16.76
CA VAL A 498 -4.44 -0.16 16.76
C VAL A 498 -3.60 0.50 15.65
N LEU A 499 -2.32 0.14 15.56
CA LEU A 499 -1.42 0.73 14.56
C LEU A 499 -1.78 0.30 13.13
N SER A 500 -2.40 -0.88 12.95
CA SER A 500 -2.90 -1.34 11.64
C SER A 500 -3.99 -0.42 11.08
N ILE A 501 -4.86 0.14 11.94
CA ILE A 501 -5.87 1.12 11.51
C ILE A 501 -5.19 2.34 10.89
N MET A 502 -4.15 2.85 11.55
CA MET A 502 -3.39 4.00 11.06
C MET A 502 -2.67 3.68 9.74
N GLY A 503 -2.06 2.49 9.65
CA GLY A 503 -1.38 2.02 8.44
C GLY A 503 -2.31 1.91 7.24
N VAL A 504 -3.50 1.32 7.43
CA VAL A 504 -4.52 1.20 6.39
C VAL A 504 -4.99 2.55 5.87
N ARG A 505 -5.19 3.55 6.76
CA ARG A 505 -5.62 4.89 6.33
C ARG A 505 -4.51 5.61 5.57
N ALA A 506 -3.28 5.57 6.09
CA ALA A 506 -2.11 6.12 5.42
C ALA A 506 -1.95 5.54 4.00
N LEU A 507 -2.09 4.21 3.90
CA LEU A 507 -2.05 3.48 2.64
C LEU A 507 -3.18 3.91 1.68
N GLY A 508 -4.40 4.06 2.19
CA GLY A 508 -5.54 4.50 1.39
C GLY A 508 -5.42 5.92 0.85
N GLU A 509 -4.75 6.82 1.56
CA GLU A 509 -4.54 8.22 1.14
C GLU A 509 -3.30 8.41 0.26
N THR A 510 -2.20 7.72 0.59
CA THR A 510 -0.85 8.03 0.06
C THR A 510 -0.21 6.90 -0.75
N ASP A 511 -0.85 5.73 -0.82
CA ASP A 511 -0.30 4.50 -1.40
C ASP A 511 0.94 3.93 -0.71
N LEU A 512 1.33 4.53 0.41
CA LEU A 512 2.45 4.06 1.22
C LEU A 512 1.90 3.49 2.53
N ASN A 513 2.16 2.21 2.77
CA ASN A 513 1.91 1.60 4.06
C ASN A 513 3.14 1.93 4.93
N PRO A 514 3.05 2.79 5.96
CA PRO A 514 4.19 3.20 6.78
C PRO A 514 4.57 2.10 7.78
N VAL A 515 4.61 0.84 7.32
CA VAL A 515 4.89 -0.38 8.09
C VAL A 515 6.16 -0.21 8.92
N SER A 516 7.23 0.27 8.27
CA SER A 516 8.52 0.53 8.92
C SER A 516 8.43 1.57 10.05
N GLY A 517 7.56 2.57 9.93
CA GLY A 517 7.33 3.58 10.96
C GLY A 517 6.44 3.08 12.10
N ILE A 518 5.38 2.35 11.75
CA ILE A 518 4.47 1.67 12.69
C ILE A 518 5.26 0.73 13.62
N SER A 519 6.12 -0.11 13.06
CA SER A 519 6.93 -1.02 13.86
C SER A 519 7.89 -0.30 14.80
N LYS A 520 8.45 0.85 14.41
CA LYS A 520 9.33 1.65 15.27
C LYS A 520 8.57 2.34 16.40
N LEU A 521 7.33 2.79 16.15
CA LEU A 521 6.45 3.26 17.22
C LEU A 521 6.11 2.13 18.20
N ALA A 522 5.86 0.92 17.71
CA ALA A 522 5.67 -0.25 18.56
C ALA A 522 6.94 -0.52 19.40
N GLN A 523 8.13 -0.48 18.80
CA GLN A 523 9.39 -0.61 19.53
C GLN A 523 9.56 0.48 20.61
N LEU A 524 9.19 1.73 20.33
CA LEU A 524 9.24 2.81 21.33
C LEU A 524 8.25 2.57 22.48
N PHE A 525 7.02 2.15 22.16
CA PHE A 525 6.00 1.84 23.17
C PHE A 525 6.46 0.69 24.09
N PHE A 526 7.05 -0.36 23.53
CA PHE A 526 7.55 -1.49 24.31
C PHE A 526 8.77 -1.14 25.17
N ALA A 527 9.57 -0.16 24.76
CA ALA A 527 10.69 0.31 25.57
C ALA A 527 10.26 0.98 26.88
N VAL A 528 9.08 1.62 26.91
CA VAL A 528 8.52 2.24 28.12
C VAL A 528 7.98 1.18 29.09
N ILE A 529 7.49 0.06 28.57
CA ILE A 529 6.78 -0.97 29.33
C ILE A 529 7.71 -2.05 29.84
N ILE A 530 8.74 -2.39 29.08
CA ILE A 530 9.71 -3.41 29.43
C ILE A 530 10.89 -2.74 30.13
N PRO A 531 11.15 -3.04 31.42
CA PRO A 531 12.28 -2.45 32.14
C PRO A 531 13.61 -2.76 31.44
N SER A 532 14.49 -1.75 31.32
CA SER A 532 15.84 -1.93 30.77
C SER A 532 16.71 -2.92 31.57
N SER A 533 16.34 -3.23 32.82
CA SER A 533 16.99 -4.26 33.64
C SER A 533 16.70 -5.69 33.15
N ASN A 534 15.68 -5.89 32.31
CA ASN A 534 15.39 -7.19 31.74
C ASN A 534 16.44 -7.55 30.68
N LYS A 535 17.17 -8.65 30.89
CA LYS A 535 18.19 -9.16 29.97
C LYS A 535 17.67 -9.37 28.53
N ASN A 536 16.39 -9.72 28.40
CA ASN A 536 15.74 -10.00 27.11
C ASN A 536 15.02 -8.76 26.54
N ALA A 537 15.21 -7.56 27.09
CA ALA A 537 14.47 -6.36 26.66
C ALA A 537 14.59 -6.11 25.14
N VAL A 538 15.79 -6.28 24.57
CA VAL A 538 16.03 -6.12 23.13
C VAL A 538 15.25 -7.16 22.31
N LEU A 539 15.25 -8.43 22.74
CA LEU A 539 14.50 -9.50 22.07
C LEU A 539 12.99 -9.27 22.14
N ILE A 540 12.46 -8.93 23.32
CA ILE A 540 11.03 -8.64 23.51
C ILE A 540 10.61 -7.48 22.61
N ASN A 541 11.45 -6.45 22.51
CA ASN A 541 11.23 -5.30 21.64
C ASN A 541 11.19 -5.68 20.15
N LEU A 542 12.12 -6.52 19.69
CA LEU A 542 12.15 -7.04 18.32
C LEU A 542 10.90 -7.85 17.98
N VAL A 543 10.51 -8.79 18.87
CA VAL A 543 9.32 -9.62 18.68
C VAL A 543 8.06 -8.77 18.63
N ALA A 544 7.92 -7.80 19.55
CA ALA A 544 6.76 -6.92 19.57
C ALA A 544 6.63 -6.06 18.30
N GLY A 545 7.75 -5.51 17.84
CA GLY A 545 7.75 -4.74 16.60
C GLY A 545 7.43 -5.61 15.37
N ALA A 546 7.89 -6.87 15.33
CA ALA A 546 7.58 -7.82 14.25
C ALA A 546 6.09 -8.19 14.21
N VAL A 547 5.47 -8.41 15.37
CA VAL A 547 4.02 -8.63 15.48
C VAL A 547 3.28 -7.39 14.93
N SER A 548 3.70 -6.19 15.30
CA SER A 548 3.10 -4.96 14.79
C SER A 548 3.31 -4.76 13.29
N GLU A 549 4.47 -5.16 12.75
CA GLU A 549 4.78 -5.10 11.32
C GLU A 549 3.81 -5.98 10.53
N SER A 550 3.70 -7.24 10.96
CA SER A 550 2.88 -8.26 10.32
C SER A 550 1.41 -7.85 10.24
N GLY A 551 0.85 -7.37 11.36
CA GLY A 551 -0.55 -6.94 11.44
C GLY A 551 -0.86 -5.78 10.48
N ALA A 552 -0.02 -4.75 10.49
CA ALA A 552 -0.21 -3.56 9.66
C ALA A 552 0.02 -3.84 8.17
N LEU A 553 0.99 -4.68 7.84
CA LEU A 553 1.25 -5.09 6.46
C LEU A 553 0.06 -5.85 5.88
N GLN A 554 -0.41 -6.91 6.56
CA GLN A 554 -1.52 -7.74 6.07
C GLN A 554 -2.84 -6.97 5.98
N ALA A 555 -3.13 -6.14 6.98
CA ALA A 555 -4.33 -5.32 6.95
C ALA A 555 -4.28 -4.34 5.76
N GLY A 556 -3.12 -3.76 5.49
CA GLY A 556 -2.89 -2.90 4.33
C GLY A 556 -3.04 -3.65 3.00
N ASP A 557 -2.39 -4.80 2.86
CA ASP A 557 -2.45 -5.63 1.65
C ASP A 557 -3.89 -6.04 1.33
N LEU A 558 -4.67 -6.50 2.32
CA LEU A 558 -6.08 -6.85 2.11
C LEU A 558 -6.92 -5.64 1.69
N MET A 559 -6.63 -4.44 2.19
CA MET A 559 -7.37 -3.24 1.80
C MET A 559 -7.08 -2.80 0.37
N GLN A 560 -5.84 -2.92 -0.09
CA GLN A 560 -5.47 -2.67 -1.49
C GLN A 560 -6.19 -3.65 -2.43
N ASP A 561 -6.22 -4.92 -2.03
CA ASP A 561 -6.92 -5.96 -2.78
C ASP A 561 -8.43 -5.70 -2.80
N LEU A 562 -9.05 -5.46 -1.65
CA LEU A 562 -10.49 -5.18 -1.56
C LEU A 562 -10.89 -3.92 -2.32
N LYS A 563 -10.00 -2.92 -2.43
CA LYS A 563 -10.22 -1.79 -3.34
C LYS A 563 -10.25 -2.27 -4.79
N THR A 564 -9.25 -3.05 -5.20
CA THR A 564 -9.14 -3.61 -6.55
C THR A 564 -10.42 -4.37 -6.92
N GLY A 565 -10.85 -5.27 -6.04
CA GLY A 565 -12.08 -6.04 -6.22
C GLY A 565 -13.34 -5.19 -6.21
N HIS A 566 -13.45 -4.20 -5.31
CA HIS A 566 -14.59 -3.28 -5.28
C HIS A 566 -14.76 -2.51 -6.60
N LEU A 567 -13.66 -2.10 -7.23
CA LEU A 567 -13.71 -1.43 -8.54
C LEU A 567 -14.08 -2.37 -9.69
N LEU A 568 -13.85 -3.68 -9.54
CA LEU A 568 -14.12 -4.70 -10.55
C LEU A 568 -15.38 -5.54 -10.27
N GLY A 569 -16.08 -5.27 -9.17
CA GLY A 569 -17.24 -6.06 -8.76
C GLY A 569 -16.91 -7.42 -8.12
N ALA A 570 -15.65 -7.70 -7.80
CA ALA A 570 -15.24 -8.96 -7.17
C ALA A 570 -15.76 -9.08 -5.72
N ALA A 571 -16.10 -10.30 -5.32
CA ALA A 571 -16.67 -10.58 -4.02
C ALA A 571 -15.61 -10.45 -2.88
N PRO A 572 -15.84 -9.60 -1.86
CA PRO A 572 -14.92 -9.44 -0.73
C PRO A 572 -14.58 -10.73 0.02
N ASN A 573 -15.53 -11.67 0.13
CA ASN A 573 -15.33 -12.96 0.78
C ASN A 573 -14.32 -13.85 0.03
N ALA A 574 -14.33 -13.83 -1.31
CA ALA A 574 -13.42 -14.60 -2.12
C ALA A 574 -11.98 -14.09 -1.97
N GLN A 575 -11.81 -12.76 -1.93
CA GLN A 575 -10.52 -12.12 -1.68
C GLN A 575 -9.99 -12.42 -0.27
N PHE A 576 -10.87 -12.33 0.74
CA PHE A 576 -10.53 -12.69 2.11
C PHE A 576 -9.99 -14.12 2.21
N TRP A 577 -10.72 -15.11 1.65
CA TRP A 577 -10.27 -16.50 1.68
C TRP A 577 -9.04 -16.75 0.82
N GLY A 578 -8.94 -16.10 -0.34
CA GLY A 578 -7.74 -16.14 -1.18
C GLY A 578 -6.50 -15.65 -0.42
N GLN A 579 -6.64 -14.57 0.35
CA GLN A 579 -5.56 -14.04 1.18
C GLN A 579 -5.23 -14.92 2.39
N ILE A 580 -6.21 -15.54 3.04
CA ILE A 580 -5.95 -16.54 4.09
C ILE A 580 -5.14 -17.71 3.53
N ILE A 581 -5.49 -18.22 2.35
CA ILE A 581 -4.76 -19.32 1.69
C ILE A 581 -3.35 -18.87 1.29
N GLY A 582 -3.23 -17.74 0.59
CA GLY A 582 -1.96 -17.20 0.14
C GLY A 582 -1.01 -16.89 1.29
N SER A 583 -1.48 -16.26 2.37
CA SER A 583 -0.70 -16.03 3.59
C SER A 583 -0.28 -17.33 4.29
N THR A 584 -1.16 -18.34 4.36
CA THR A 584 -0.84 -19.63 4.99
C THR A 584 0.29 -20.35 4.23
N VAL A 585 0.13 -20.49 2.92
CA VAL A 585 1.14 -21.14 2.07
C VAL A 585 2.41 -20.29 2.05
N GLY A 586 2.28 -18.98 1.95
CA GLY A 586 3.38 -18.02 1.99
C GLY A 586 4.18 -18.05 3.28
N ALA A 587 3.54 -18.23 4.44
CA ALA A 587 4.22 -18.36 5.73
C ALA A 587 5.14 -19.58 5.76
N VAL A 588 4.63 -20.74 5.32
CA VAL A 588 5.41 -21.99 5.24
C VAL A 588 6.53 -21.87 4.20
N VAL A 589 6.19 -21.42 3.00
CA VAL A 589 7.14 -21.30 1.89
C VAL A 589 8.23 -20.27 2.19
N SER A 590 7.89 -19.12 2.78
CA SER A 590 8.88 -18.10 3.15
C SER A 590 9.87 -18.62 4.18
N ALA A 591 9.42 -19.43 5.15
CA ALA A 591 10.31 -20.07 6.12
C ALA A 591 11.28 -21.06 5.45
N LEU A 592 10.78 -21.85 4.50
CA LEU A 592 11.60 -22.79 3.70
C LEU A 592 12.62 -22.04 2.85
N ILE A 593 12.20 -21.00 2.13
CA ILE A 593 13.08 -20.19 1.29
C ILE A 593 14.11 -19.48 2.15
N TYR A 594 13.73 -18.89 3.28
CA TYR A 594 14.67 -18.26 4.21
C TYR A 594 15.74 -19.26 4.70
N ARG A 595 15.31 -20.47 5.07
CA ARG A 595 16.24 -21.54 5.48
C ARG A 595 17.16 -21.97 4.35
N LEU A 596 16.64 -22.06 3.13
CA LEU A 596 17.42 -22.39 1.94
C LEU A 596 18.51 -21.33 1.69
N TYR A 597 18.15 -20.05 1.69
CA TYR A 597 19.10 -18.94 1.50
C TYR A 597 20.18 -18.91 2.59
N THR A 598 19.80 -19.03 3.86
CA THR A 598 20.74 -19.04 4.99
C THR A 598 21.62 -20.29 5.07
N SER A 599 21.27 -21.37 4.36
CA SER A 599 22.10 -22.56 4.27
C SER A 599 23.13 -22.53 3.13
N VAL A 600 22.87 -21.72 2.10
CA VAL A 600 23.71 -21.64 0.89
C VAL A 600 24.60 -20.41 0.90
N TYR A 601 24.13 -19.30 1.47
CA TYR A 601 24.85 -18.03 1.48
C TYR A 601 25.23 -17.60 2.90
N ASP A 602 26.37 -16.92 3.00
CA ASP A 602 26.78 -16.24 4.23
C ASP A 602 25.89 -15.02 4.48
N ILE A 603 25.23 -15.01 5.64
CA ILE A 603 24.32 -13.94 6.06
C ILE A 603 24.69 -13.50 7.48
N PRO A 604 25.03 -12.22 7.72
CA PRO A 604 25.26 -11.17 6.73
C PRO A 604 26.53 -11.40 5.88
N GLY A 605 26.48 -11.02 4.61
CA GLY A 605 27.60 -11.17 3.67
C GLY A 605 27.69 -10.04 2.65
N SER A 606 28.58 -10.17 1.67
CA SER A 606 28.78 -9.17 0.61
C SER A 606 27.57 -9.07 -0.33
N LEU A 607 26.94 -10.22 -0.63
CA LEU A 607 25.74 -10.30 -1.44
C LEU A 607 24.48 -9.96 -0.62
N PHE A 608 24.29 -10.56 0.55
CA PHE A 608 23.13 -10.33 1.42
C PHE A 608 23.52 -9.56 2.68
N GLN A 609 23.45 -8.22 2.61
CA GLN A 609 23.87 -7.36 3.70
C GLN A 609 22.89 -7.29 4.87
N VAL A 610 21.61 -7.62 4.62
CA VAL A 610 20.50 -7.52 5.58
C VAL A 610 20.42 -6.15 6.28
N PRO A 611 20.37 -5.04 5.54
CA PRO A 611 20.37 -3.70 6.14
C PRO A 611 19.18 -3.48 7.07
N THR A 612 18.01 -4.05 6.76
CA THR A 612 16.82 -3.97 7.60
C THR A 612 17.05 -4.60 8.97
N GLY A 613 17.77 -5.73 9.06
CA GLY A 613 18.11 -6.35 10.34
C GLY A 613 18.89 -5.42 11.26
N TYR A 614 19.85 -4.65 10.71
CA TYR A 614 20.61 -3.65 11.46
C TYR A 614 19.72 -2.51 11.96
N VAL A 615 18.80 -2.01 11.12
CA VAL A 615 17.80 -1.00 11.50
C VAL A 615 16.94 -1.49 12.67
N TRP A 616 16.50 -2.76 12.64
CA TRP A 616 15.70 -3.38 13.70
C TRP A 616 16.45 -3.46 15.04
N ILE A 617 17.64 -4.08 15.03
CA ILE A 617 18.43 -4.29 16.25
C ILE A 617 18.92 -2.97 16.85
N PHE A 618 19.36 -2.02 16.02
CA PHE A 618 19.82 -0.72 16.50
C PHE A 618 18.66 0.09 17.09
N THR A 619 17.47 0.04 16.49
CA THR A 619 16.30 0.69 17.10
C THR A 619 15.97 0.08 18.45
N ALA A 620 15.93 -1.26 18.55
CA ALA A 620 15.68 -1.95 19.82
C ALA A 620 16.72 -1.58 20.90
N ARG A 621 18.01 -1.54 20.54
CA ARG A 621 19.09 -1.13 21.44
C ARG A 621 18.97 0.33 21.89
N LEU A 622 18.64 1.23 20.97
CA LEU A 622 18.46 2.65 21.25
C LEU A 622 17.41 2.88 22.32
N VAL A 623 16.22 2.31 22.10
CA VAL A 623 15.07 2.57 22.97
C VAL A 623 15.20 1.86 24.31
N THR A 624 15.95 0.76 24.38
CA THR A 624 16.26 0.06 25.64
C THR A 624 17.40 0.68 26.46
N GLY A 625 18.07 1.73 25.94
CA GLY A 625 19.09 2.48 26.68
C GLY A 625 20.53 1.99 26.49
N LYS A 626 20.82 1.18 25.46
CA LYS A 626 22.20 0.85 25.10
C LYS A 626 22.86 2.03 24.38
N GLY A 627 24.07 2.39 24.81
CA GLY A 627 24.74 3.63 24.44
C GLY A 627 24.94 3.85 22.93
N LEU A 628 24.92 5.13 22.55
CA LEU A 628 25.18 5.61 21.19
C LEU A 628 26.69 5.79 20.95
N PRO A 629 27.16 5.65 19.70
CA PRO A 629 28.52 6.05 19.34
C PRO A 629 28.79 7.54 19.67
N PRO A 630 30.07 7.93 19.85
CA PRO A 630 30.44 9.32 20.12
C PRO A 630 29.81 10.29 19.10
N PHE A 631 29.25 11.39 19.61
CA PHE A 631 28.59 12.46 18.85
C PHE A 631 27.37 12.04 18.01
N ALA A 632 27.04 10.74 17.90
CA ALA A 632 25.89 10.28 17.11
C ALA A 632 24.57 10.85 17.65
N ALA A 633 24.43 10.98 18.98
CA ALA A 633 23.24 11.53 19.63
C ALA A 633 22.91 12.97 19.20
N GLN A 634 23.92 13.85 19.12
CA GLN A 634 23.72 15.26 18.78
C GLN A 634 23.33 15.42 17.31
N TRP A 635 23.99 14.67 16.42
CA TRP A 635 23.66 14.67 14.99
C TRP A 635 22.31 14.01 14.71
N ALA A 636 21.98 12.93 15.42
CA ALA A 636 20.67 12.29 15.35
C ALA A 636 19.56 13.24 15.81
N ALA A 637 19.75 13.95 16.93
CA ALA A 637 18.79 14.94 17.42
C ALA A 637 18.62 16.11 16.43
N GLY A 638 19.72 16.66 15.90
CA GLY A 638 19.66 17.70 14.89
C GLY A 638 18.92 17.26 13.63
N ALA A 639 19.21 16.05 13.13
CA ALA A 639 18.53 15.48 11.98
C ALA A 639 17.04 15.21 12.24
N ALA A 640 16.68 14.72 13.42
CA ALA A 640 15.29 14.52 13.83
C ALA A 640 14.50 15.84 13.86
N ILE A 641 15.11 16.93 14.34
CA ILE A 641 14.47 18.26 14.34
C ILE A 641 14.28 18.76 12.90
N ILE A 642 15.34 18.73 12.09
CA ILE A 642 15.29 19.18 10.69
C ILE A 642 14.23 18.41 9.92
N PHE A 643 14.31 17.08 9.92
CA PHE A 643 13.35 16.25 9.20
C PHE A 643 11.97 16.27 9.83
N GLY A 644 11.87 16.53 11.12
CA GLY A 644 10.59 16.78 11.77
C GLY A 644 9.89 18.01 11.20
N ILE A 645 10.61 19.13 11.13
CA ILE A 645 10.13 20.37 10.48
C ILE A 645 9.82 20.12 9.00
N THR A 646 10.70 19.41 8.29
CA THR A 646 10.51 19.12 6.86
C THR A 646 9.24 18.29 6.63
N THR A 647 8.97 17.32 7.50
CA THR A 647 7.75 16.50 7.48
C THR A 647 6.51 17.35 7.73
N ILE A 648 6.54 18.28 8.70
CA ILE A 648 5.45 19.23 8.95
C ILE A 648 5.21 20.09 7.71
N ILE A 649 6.26 20.68 7.13
CA ILE A 649 6.16 21.50 5.91
C ILE A 649 5.58 20.67 4.75
N ARG A 650 5.97 19.40 4.63
CA ARG A 650 5.44 18.49 3.62
C ARG A 650 3.95 18.27 3.79
N ILE A 651 3.52 17.92 5.00
CA ILE A 651 2.11 17.70 5.35
C ILE A 651 1.27 18.96 5.06
N LEU A 652 1.74 20.14 5.49
CA LEU A 652 1.03 21.42 5.31
C LEU A 652 0.94 21.86 3.83
N ASN A 653 1.82 21.37 2.96
CA ASN A 653 1.84 21.73 1.55
C ASN A 653 1.33 20.60 0.63
N THR A 654 0.63 19.61 1.18
CA THR A 654 -0.04 18.56 0.41
C THR A 654 -0.94 19.18 -0.67
N GLY A 655 -0.81 18.74 -1.92
CA GLY A 655 -1.58 19.25 -3.06
C GLY A 655 -0.92 20.38 -3.87
N LYS A 656 0.17 20.99 -3.39
CA LYS A 656 0.90 22.02 -4.15
C LYS A 656 1.89 21.41 -5.15
N LYS A 657 2.12 22.09 -6.29
CA LYS A 657 3.03 21.62 -7.36
C LYS A 657 4.48 21.35 -6.92
N TRP A 658 4.94 22.04 -5.88
CA TRP A 658 6.30 21.91 -5.34
C TRP A 658 6.41 20.90 -4.20
N HIS A 659 5.30 20.31 -3.75
CA HIS A 659 5.27 19.25 -2.73
C HIS A 659 6.24 18.08 -3.02
N PRO A 660 6.40 17.59 -4.27
CA PRO A 660 7.33 16.50 -4.58
C PRO A 660 8.81 16.84 -4.34
N TRP A 661 9.17 18.12 -4.22
CA TRP A 661 10.54 18.57 -3.98
C TRP A 661 10.89 18.65 -2.49
N ILE A 662 9.89 18.54 -1.62
CA ILE A 662 10.10 18.55 -0.17
C ILE A 662 10.59 17.14 0.24
N PRO A 663 11.81 17.02 0.80
CA PRO A 663 12.38 15.72 1.15
C PRO A 663 11.49 14.92 2.10
N GLY A 664 11.16 13.68 1.72
CA GLY A 664 10.51 12.74 2.60
C GLY A 664 11.50 12.09 3.55
N GLY A 665 11.26 12.15 4.86
CA GLY A 665 12.19 11.65 5.88
C GLY A 665 12.46 10.15 5.72
N ILE A 666 11.42 9.32 5.51
CA ILE A 666 11.61 7.89 5.28
C ILE A 666 12.51 7.62 4.06
N ALA A 667 12.28 8.30 2.94
CA ALA A 667 13.04 8.09 1.72
C ALA A 667 14.51 8.51 1.89
N VAL A 668 14.76 9.67 2.52
CA VAL A 668 16.13 10.12 2.84
C VAL A 668 16.83 9.11 3.75
N ALA A 669 16.16 8.67 4.82
CA ALA A 669 16.73 7.69 5.75
C ALA A 669 17.08 6.37 5.04
N VAL A 670 16.20 5.85 4.18
CA VAL A 670 16.49 4.66 3.37
C VAL A 670 17.74 4.84 2.52
N GLY A 671 17.93 6.02 1.93
CA GLY A 671 19.15 6.37 1.20
C GLY A 671 20.42 6.45 2.06
N MET A 672 20.28 6.82 3.34
CA MET A 672 21.40 6.94 4.28
C MET A 672 21.89 5.58 4.81
N TYR A 673 21.00 4.63 5.12
CA TYR A 673 21.43 3.34 5.64
C TYR A 673 21.76 2.32 4.54
N ASN A 674 21.16 2.45 3.35
CA ASN A 674 21.53 1.63 2.20
C ASN A 674 22.85 2.10 1.61
N VAL A 675 23.67 1.14 1.17
CA VAL A 675 24.92 1.47 0.47
C VAL A 675 24.63 2.23 -0.83
N PRO A 676 25.52 3.16 -1.25
CA PRO A 676 25.29 4.01 -2.43
C PRO A 676 25.03 3.21 -3.70
N SER A 677 25.60 2.01 -3.82
CA SER A 677 25.48 1.16 -5.01
C SER A 677 24.05 0.80 -5.38
N PHE A 678 23.20 0.51 -4.40
CA PHE A 678 21.79 0.22 -4.64
C PHE A 678 20.98 1.49 -4.88
N THR A 679 21.32 2.56 -4.16
CA THR A 679 20.59 3.84 -4.24
C THR A 679 20.79 4.52 -5.59
N LEU A 680 22.00 4.46 -6.16
CA LEU A 680 22.28 5.02 -7.48
C LEU A 680 21.48 4.33 -8.60
N ALA A 681 21.41 3.00 -8.59
CA ALA A 681 20.63 2.25 -9.56
C ALA A 681 19.12 2.56 -9.47
N ARG A 682 18.59 2.72 -8.25
CA ARG A 682 17.21 3.18 -8.04
C ARG A 682 16.99 4.61 -8.51
N ALA A 683 17.94 5.51 -8.26
CA ALA A 683 17.89 6.88 -8.77
C ALA A 683 17.83 6.89 -10.30
N MET A 684 18.63 6.07 -10.99
CA MET A 684 18.55 5.90 -12.45
C MET A 684 17.15 5.48 -12.90
N GLY A 685 16.53 4.51 -12.21
CA GLY A 685 15.15 4.11 -12.47
C GLY A 685 14.13 5.24 -12.28
N GLY A 686 14.28 6.03 -11.22
CA GLY A 686 13.47 7.21 -10.96
C GLY A 686 13.59 8.26 -12.07
N PHE A 687 14.80 8.52 -12.55
CA PHE A 687 15.03 9.43 -13.69
C PHE A 687 14.40 8.90 -14.98
N ILE A 688 14.44 7.59 -15.24
CA ILE A 688 13.76 6.96 -16.37
C ILE A 688 12.24 7.18 -16.27
N ASN A 689 11.66 7.00 -15.09
CA ASN A 689 10.25 7.29 -14.85
C ASN A 689 9.92 8.77 -15.07
N TYR A 690 10.74 9.68 -14.54
CA TYR A 690 10.58 11.12 -14.77
C TYR A 690 10.63 11.50 -16.24
N TYR A 691 11.60 10.98 -16.99
CA TYR A 691 11.72 11.22 -18.42
C TYR A 691 10.49 10.70 -19.18
N TRP A 692 10.02 9.50 -18.85
CA TRP A 692 8.85 8.90 -19.50
C TRP A 692 7.57 9.70 -19.25
N LYS A 693 7.33 10.11 -18.01
CA LYS A 693 6.10 10.80 -17.61
C LYS A 693 6.11 12.28 -17.98
N SER A 694 7.19 12.98 -17.69
CA SER A 694 7.27 14.44 -17.85
C SER A 694 7.64 14.86 -19.27
N TYR A 695 8.64 14.19 -19.86
CA TYR A 695 9.15 14.58 -21.18
C TYR A 695 8.40 13.89 -22.31
N ARG A 696 8.21 12.55 -22.23
CA ARG A 696 7.48 11.79 -23.26
C ARG A 696 5.96 11.85 -23.12
N ARG A 697 5.42 12.27 -21.96
CA ARG A 697 3.96 12.39 -21.68
C ARG A 697 3.18 11.13 -22.04
N ARG A 698 3.75 9.96 -21.73
CA ARG A 698 3.12 8.66 -22.00
C ARG A 698 2.45 8.09 -20.76
N GLU A 699 1.55 7.13 -20.99
CA GLU A 699 0.91 6.36 -19.94
C GLU A 699 1.93 5.67 -19.02
N GLU A 700 1.56 5.51 -17.76
CA GLU A 700 2.39 4.92 -16.70
C GLU A 700 2.42 3.39 -16.77
N THR A 701 1.38 2.78 -17.33
CA THR A 701 1.20 1.32 -17.40
C THR A 701 2.37 0.59 -18.08
N PRO A 702 2.84 0.99 -19.29
CA PRO A 702 3.92 0.26 -19.97
C PRO A 702 5.26 0.33 -19.22
N ILE A 703 5.57 1.46 -18.57
CA ILE A 703 6.83 1.61 -17.83
C ILE A 703 6.83 0.82 -16.52
N VAL A 704 5.67 0.69 -15.87
CA VAL A 704 5.49 -0.20 -14.71
C VAL A 704 5.64 -1.67 -15.11
N ILE A 705 5.11 -2.06 -16.27
CA ILE A 705 5.26 -3.43 -16.80
C ILE A 705 6.73 -3.73 -17.12
N LEU A 706 7.42 -2.80 -17.77
CA LEU A 706 8.86 -2.90 -18.03
C LEU A 706 9.61 -3.18 -16.72
N ALA A 707 9.41 -2.32 -15.72
CA ALA A 707 10.04 -2.43 -14.41
C ALA A 707 9.72 -3.75 -13.70
N SER A 708 8.46 -4.20 -13.78
CA SER A 708 8.04 -5.47 -13.21
C SER A 708 8.78 -6.65 -13.83
N GLY A 709 8.93 -6.68 -15.16
CA GLY A 709 9.70 -7.72 -15.83
C GLY A 709 11.18 -7.67 -15.47
N LEU A 710 11.78 -6.48 -15.28
CA LEU A 710 13.15 -6.37 -14.80
C LEU A 710 13.32 -7.00 -13.40
N ILE A 711 12.40 -6.71 -12.47
CA ILE A 711 12.46 -7.23 -11.11
C ILE A 711 12.22 -8.75 -11.09
N LEU A 712 11.21 -9.23 -11.82
CA LEU A 712 10.88 -10.65 -11.90
C LEU A 712 11.96 -11.46 -12.62
N GLY A 713 12.60 -10.91 -13.66
CA GLY A 713 13.67 -11.57 -14.39
C GLY A 713 14.87 -11.87 -13.50
N GLU A 714 15.33 -10.88 -12.74
CA GLU A 714 16.39 -11.07 -11.75
C GLU A 714 15.93 -11.96 -10.59
N GLY A 715 14.70 -11.75 -10.08
CA GLY A 715 14.15 -12.55 -8.99
C GLY A 715 14.02 -14.05 -9.32
N VAL A 716 13.56 -14.41 -10.52
CA VAL A 716 13.50 -15.81 -10.97
C VAL A 716 14.90 -16.37 -11.22
N VAL A 717 15.77 -15.63 -11.91
CA VAL A 717 17.13 -16.12 -12.18
C VAL A 717 17.99 -16.18 -10.91
N SER A 718 17.63 -15.44 -9.85
CA SER A 718 18.24 -15.60 -8.53
C SER A 718 18.07 -17.02 -7.97
N ILE A 719 16.97 -17.71 -8.32
CA ILE A 719 16.74 -19.11 -7.97
C ILE A 719 17.74 -20.00 -8.71
N VAL A 720 17.99 -19.72 -9.98
CA VAL A 720 19.03 -20.43 -10.76
C VAL A 720 20.40 -20.21 -10.14
N ASN A 721 20.74 -18.96 -9.80
CA ASN A 721 21.99 -18.63 -9.12
C ASN A 721 22.13 -19.34 -7.76
N LEU A 722 21.04 -19.45 -7.00
CA LEU A 722 20.98 -20.20 -5.75
C LEU A 722 21.23 -21.70 -5.96
N LEU A 723 20.67 -22.29 -7.02
CA LEU A 723 20.95 -23.69 -7.39
C LEU A 723 22.41 -23.89 -7.81
N LEU A 724 22.96 -22.98 -8.62
CA LEU A 724 24.37 -23.01 -9.01
C LEU A 724 25.30 -22.86 -7.78
N ALA A 725 25.00 -21.93 -6.87
CA ALA A 725 25.73 -21.75 -5.62
C ALA A 725 25.65 -22.98 -4.73
N SER A 726 24.47 -23.59 -4.60
CA SER A 726 24.25 -24.84 -3.87
C SER A 726 25.06 -26.00 -4.46
N ALA A 727 25.13 -26.08 -5.80
CA ALA A 727 25.96 -27.03 -6.53
C ALA A 727 27.46 -26.68 -6.53
N ARG A 728 27.87 -25.60 -5.86
CA ARG A 728 29.26 -25.10 -5.78
C ARG A 728 29.90 -24.87 -7.14
N VAL A 729 29.11 -24.43 -8.13
CA VAL A 729 29.64 -24.02 -9.43
C VAL A 729 30.57 -22.81 -9.23
N PRO A 730 31.81 -22.84 -9.74
CA PRO A 730 32.74 -21.74 -9.53
C PRO A 730 32.31 -20.49 -10.29
N HIS A 731 32.58 -19.33 -9.70
CA HIS A 731 32.55 -18.04 -10.40
C HIS A 731 33.73 -17.99 -11.39
N LEU A 732 33.56 -17.30 -12.53
CA LEU A 732 34.58 -17.13 -13.57
C LEU A 732 35.49 -15.93 -13.30
#